data_AF-A0A086Z1F3-F1
#
_entry.id   AF-A0A086Z1F3-F1
#
_cell.length_a   1.000
_cell.length_b   1.000
_cell.length_c   1.000
_cell.angle_alpha   90.00
_cell.angle_beta   90.00
_cell.angle_gamma   90.00
#
_symmetry.space_group_name_H-M   'P 1'
#
loop_
_entity.id
_entity.type
_entity.pdbx_description
1 polymer ?
#
loop_
_entity_poly.entity_id
_entity_poly.type
_entity_poly.pdbx_seq_one_letter_code
_entity_poly.pdbx_strand_id
1 'polypeptide(L)'
;MPGYDLLEEPWIPVIDARGGSHEWGIRQTLHEAGRVRLAEPRAEYRIPTLRLLLALTYRILPAPGGSADGRDAWLGLYARDGFDPAQVDAYLDRWAGRFDLFDKDRPFLQTPGLATAAGPVPLREADPVESPPLFGARAASDAPVDPARAVAALLAIQAWDTAGIKPAALGSATAKRGKEYPPRGVQVMGLCGSMDMAWLEGPDLYHTLILGWSPDCARPGDLPVWERTAPPSPDPVSGRAATGPADCLAWPSRRVLLAGGPAGVTGATVTYGDATDPTTLHGLEPMGCWRRDRAHRCVPSKSPSRQGLPSMIGRALPGPSAGPGPSALSWARRALPATGIDLGWRLCTASMTYGKQASAIIDLETHSEPILPDWLTGLGGRVLDKAVAGLGAMRDAWRSYRLSMATAAGSMTHSHRARADALRADAADEAEQTLDTAMSRILSGRLDPVHAAAEAASEISAWPSPDQPSPFAPHNGVIPALRRRALLEDLSAAVLGPDMSYLTDVARAIAQETESLDHLARTALEQGWPSTALAHAYGKSASSVKRLRDHARATTVSAPGPDPRPDMMDARIRIQTLSQLLMDLCAQAEAQGKSMASIEQATGVSRMTLYRRRGHTDDGLWQVWMPEDTWADRHTPKATAHAVLAAMPETGPAQDRMERTLSSWSRDPRILTDRASGLRILPSATWDIRPDPPQDTDSQPAEHKKTQARPRKRRARVTTQEAQRIQSLYNAKQASVKELSTQYGVSVSTIYNIIRRGRE
;
A
#
# COMPACT_ATOMS: atom_id res chain seq x y z
N MET A 1 43.64 15.14 -7.76
CA MET A 1 43.04 16.15 -6.87
C MET A 1 42.29 15.41 -5.77
N PRO A 2 42.10 15.96 -4.56
CA PRO A 2 41.17 15.35 -3.61
C PRO A 2 39.80 15.23 -4.29
N GLY A 3 39.15 14.07 -4.16
CA GLY A 3 37.81 13.82 -4.68
C GLY A 3 36.74 14.29 -3.71
N TYR A 4 35.51 13.84 -3.90
CA TYR A 4 34.43 13.95 -2.92
C TYR A 4 33.69 12.60 -2.88
N ASP A 5 34.12 11.72 -1.97
CA ASP A 5 33.61 10.35 -1.85
C ASP A 5 32.29 10.30 -1.10
N LEU A 6 31.21 9.99 -1.83
CA LEU A 6 29.85 9.97 -1.29
C LEU A 6 29.61 8.88 -0.24
N LEU A 7 30.52 7.92 -0.10
CA LEU A 7 30.45 6.91 0.96
C LEU A 7 30.72 7.52 2.35
N GLU A 8 31.65 8.47 2.42
CA GLU A 8 32.18 9.00 3.67
C GLU A 8 31.84 10.48 3.88
N GLU A 9 31.87 11.28 2.82
CA GLU A 9 31.60 12.72 2.91
C GLU A 9 30.13 13.00 3.26
N PRO A 10 29.87 14.00 4.11
CA PRO A 10 28.51 14.34 4.53
C PRO A 10 27.72 14.97 3.39
N TRP A 11 26.61 14.35 3.00
CA TRP A 11 25.67 14.95 2.04
C TRP A 11 24.20 14.54 2.23
N ILE A 12 23.94 13.48 3.01
CA ILE A 12 22.59 12.98 3.28
C ILE A 12 22.10 13.57 4.59
N PRO A 13 21.13 14.51 4.57
CA PRO A 13 20.54 15.05 5.78
C PRO A 13 19.66 13.99 6.44
N VAL A 14 19.88 13.75 7.73
CA VAL A 14 19.10 12.80 8.55
C VAL A 14 18.73 13.42 9.89
N ILE A 15 17.69 12.88 10.51
CA ILE A 15 17.25 13.28 11.85
C ILE A 15 17.13 12.05 12.75
N ASP A 16 17.70 12.13 13.94
CA ASP A 16 17.62 11.06 14.94
C ASP A 16 16.31 11.13 15.76
N ALA A 17 16.03 10.07 16.53
CA ALA A 17 14.82 10.00 17.38
C ALA A 17 14.77 11.06 18.50
N ARG A 18 15.88 11.77 18.79
CA ARG A 18 15.94 12.88 19.75
C ARG A 18 15.74 14.25 19.07
N GLY A 19 15.53 14.27 17.75
CA GLY A 19 15.38 15.49 16.96
C GLY A 19 16.71 16.13 16.55
N GLY A 20 17.84 15.46 16.74
CA GLY A 20 19.14 15.93 16.29
C GLY A 20 19.27 15.79 14.77
N SER A 21 19.57 16.90 14.09
CA SER A 21 19.85 16.93 12.66
C SER A 21 21.32 16.70 12.39
N HIS A 22 21.61 15.80 11.45
CA HIS A 22 22.97 15.46 11.03
C HIS A 22 23.04 15.42 9.50
N GLU A 23 24.25 15.50 8.96
CA GLU A 23 24.53 15.25 7.54
C GLU A 23 25.63 14.21 7.46
N TRP A 24 25.37 13.09 6.78
CA TRP A 24 26.23 11.90 6.75
C TRP A 24 26.51 11.43 5.33
N GLY A 25 27.59 10.67 5.15
CA GLY A 25 27.83 9.88 3.95
C GLY A 25 27.00 8.60 3.93
N ILE A 26 26.97 7.92 2.77
CA ILE A 26 26.15 6.72 2.55
C ILE A 26 26.43 5.63 3.60
N ARG A 27 27.70 5.40 3.96
CA ARG A 27 28.07 4.32 4.89
C ARG A 27 27.45 4.53 6.26
N GLN A 28 27.66 5.71 6.85
CA GLN A 28 27.11 6.03 8.16
C GLN A 28 25.58 6.06 8.14
N THR A 29 24.95 6.59 7.08
CA THR A 29 23.49 6.54 6.92
C THR A 29 22.95 5.11 6.94
N LEU A 30 23.60 4.15 6.29
CA LEU A 30 23.17 2.75 6.28
C LEU A 30 23.45 2.05 7.62
N HIS A 31 24.58 2.33 8.27
CA HIS A 31 24.90 1.77 9.59
C HIS A 31 23.90 2.20 10.68
N GLU A 32 23.51 3.47 10.66
CA GLU A 32 22.60 4.05 11.66
C GLU A 32 21.14 4.11 11.17
N ALA A 33 20.80 3.44 10.05
CA ALA A 33 19.49 3.52 9.41
C ALA A 33 18.32 3.16 10.37
N GLY A 34 18.55 2.28 11.34
CA GLY A 34 17.55 1.91 12.35
C GLY A 34 17.33 2.94 13.47
N ARG A 35 18.02 4.08 13.42
CA ARG A 35 17.97 5.13 14.47
C ARG A 35 17.68 6.52 13.93
N VAL A 36 17.63 6.66 12.61
CA VAL A 36 17.42 7.95 11.94
C VAL A 36 16.33 7.88 10.88
N ARG A 37 15.85 9.05 10.47
CA ARG A 37 14.96 9.23 9.33
C ARG A 37 15.61 10.20 8.34
N LEU A 38 15.28 10.07 7.06
CA LEU A 38 15.76 11.00 6.03
C LEU A 38 15.12 12.38 6.26
N ALA A 39 15.94 13.43 6.33
CA ALA A 39 15.53 14.76 6.76
C ALA A 39 15.61 15.83 5.67
N GLU A 40 15.84 15.45 4.40
CA GLU A 40 15.79 16.40 3.27
C GLU A 40 14.38 17.02 3.18
N PRO A 41 14.24 18.35 3.38
CA PRO A 41 12.94 19.00 3.46
C PRO A 41 12.19 19.03 2.12
N ARG A 42 12.91 19.07 0.98
CA ARG A 42 12.29 19.14 -0.35
C ARG A 42 12.10 17.74 -0.91
N ALA A 43 10.85 17.36 -1.14
CA ALA A 43 10.50 16.03 -1.64
C ALA A 43 11.15 15.73 -3.01
N GLU A 44 11.39 16.76 -3.81
CA GLU A 44 12.07 16.71 -5.11
C GLU A 44 13.49 16.11 -4.99
N TYR A 45 14.19 16.37 -3.87
CA TYR A 45 15.52 15.81 -3.58
C TYR A 45 15.45 14.58 -2.67
N ARG A 46 14.48 14.55 -1.74
CA ARG A 46 14.29 13.44 -0.79
C ARG A 46 13.96 12.13 -1.50
N ILE A 47 13.05 12.16 -2.48
CA ILE A 47 12.61 10.95 -3.20
C ILE A 47 13.76 10.31 -3.99
N PRO A 48 14.53 11.05 -4.83
CA PRO A 48 15.71 10.48 -5.49
C PRO A 48 16.77 9.94 -4.53
N THR A 49 16.98 10.60 -3.39
CA THR A 49 17.90 10.13 -2.35
C THR A 49 17.43 8.80 -1.74
N LEU A 50 16.14 8.70 -1.39
CA LEU A 50 15.54 7.45 -0.92
C LEU A 50 15.68 6.33 -1.97
N ARG A 51 15.50 6.64 -3.26
CA ARG A 51 15.68 5.67 -4.35
C ARG A 51 17.12 5.17 -4.45
N LEU A 52 18.11 6.03 -4.29
CA LEU A 52 19.52 5.62 -4.27
C LEU A 52 19.79 4.66 -3.12
N LEU A 53 19.36 5.01 -1.90
CA LEU A 53 19.49 4.14 -0.73
C LEU A 53 18.75 2.82 -0.90
N LEU A 54 17.58 2.84 -1.54
CA LEU A 54 16.84 1.63 -1.87
C LEU A 54 17.56 0.78 -2.92
N ALA A 55 18.20 1.40 -3.93
CA ALA A 55 19.02 0.68 -4.91
C ALA A 55 20.16 -0.06 -4.21
N LEU A 56 20.87 0.60 -3.28
CA LEU A 56 21.90 -0.02 -2.46
C LEU A 56 21.33 -1.17 -1.61
N THR A 57 20.14 -0.98 -1.03
CA THR A 57 19.45 -2.02 -0.24
C THR A 57 19.19 -3.28 -1.07
N TYR A 58 18.75 -3.15 -2.33
CA TYR A 58 18.58 -4.28 -3.25
C TYR A 58 19.88 -5.04 -3.56
N ARG A 59 21.03 -4.40 -3.39
CA ARG A 59 22.35 -4.98 -3.67
C ARG A 59 23.06 -5.54 -2.45
N ILE A 60 22.83 -4.93 -1.28
CA ILE A 60 23.37 -5.38 0.01
C ILE A 60 22.61 -6.62 0.50
N LEU A 61 21.28 -6.61 0.41
CA LEU A 61 20.47 -7.73 0.88
C LEU A 61 20.51 -8.89 -0.12
N PRO A 62 20.54 -10.15 0.36
CA PRO A 62 20.56 -11.32 -0.51
C PRO A 62 19.29 -11.38 -1.36
N ALA A 63 19.43 -11.68 -2.65
CA ALA A 63 18.28 -12.02 -3.50
C ALA A 63 17.69 -13.35 -3.01
N PRO A 64 16.46 -13.40 -2.48
CA PRO A 64 15.93 -14.65 -1.96
C PRO A 64 15.61 -15.59 -3.13
N GLY A 65 16.13 -16.81 -3.07
CA GLY A 65 15.65 -17.90 -3.92
C GLY A 65 14.14 -18.06 -3.71
N GLY A 66 13.39 -18.21 -4.80
CA GLY A 66 11.93 -18.29 -4.77
C GLY A 66 11.43 -19.57 -4.08
N SER A 67 10.85 -19.43 -2.89
CA SER A 67 10.09 -20.46 -2.18
C SER A 67 9.16 -19.80 -1.13
N ALA A 68 8.38 -20.62 -0.42
CA ALA A 68 7.56 -20.22 0.74
C ALA A 68 8.37 -19.46 1.84
N ASP A 69 9.70 -19.52 1.77
CA ASP A 69 10.66 -18.87 2.66
C ASP A 69 10.75 -17.34 2.46
N GLY A 70 10.23 -16.78 1.36
CA GLY A 70 10.35 -15.35 1.04
C GLY A 70 9.60 -14.41 1.99
N ARG A 71 8.46 -14.85 2.55
CA ARG A 71 7.71 -14.08 3.54
C ARG A 71 8.42 -14.05 4.88
N ASP A 72 8.81 -15.22 5.39
CA ASP A 72 9.47 -15.34 6.69
C ASP A 72 10.86 -14.70 6.68
N ALA A 73 11.59 -14.80 5.56
CA ALA A 73 12.84 -14.08 5.36
C ALA A 73 12.63 -12.56 5.36
N TRP A 74 11.61 -12.05 4.68
CA TRP A 74 11.29 -10.61 4.72
C TRP A 74 10.87 -10.15 6.11
N LEU A 75 10.03 -10.92 6.82
CA LEU A 75 9.64 -10.63 8.21
C LEU A 75 10.85 -10.67 9.14
N GLY A 76 11.78 -11.61 8.93
CA GLY A 76 13.03 -11.70 9.67
C GLY A 76 14.03 -10.57 9.36
N LEU A 77 13.94 -9.92 8.20
CA LEU A 77 14.63 -8.66 7.92
C LEU A 77 13.91 -7.50 8.62
N TYR A 78 12.59 -7.40 8.45
CA TYR A 78 11.78 -6.34 9.04
C TYR A 78 11.84 -6.32 10.58
N ALA A 79 12.05 -7.47 11.23
CA ALA A 79 12.16 -7.57 12.69
C ALA A 79 13.53 -7.13 13.25
N ARG A 80 14.49 -6.75 12.41
CA ARG A 80 15.83 -6.29 12.85
C ARG A 80 15.81 -4.80 13.17
N ASP A 81 16.74 -4.38 14.02
CA ASP A 81 16.95 -2.98 14.38
C ASP A 81 17.88 -2.22 13.40
N GLY A 82 18.23 -2.82 12.25
CA GLY A 82 19.18 -2.23 11.29
C GLY A 82 19.79 -3.25 10.32
N PHE A 83 20.63 -2.74 9.41
CA PHE A 83 21.46 -3.58 8.56
C PHE A 83 22.57 -4.26 9.37
N ASP A 84 23.05 -5.41 8.87
CA ASP A 84 24.32 -5.97 9.34
C ASP A 84 25.47 -5.09 8.81
N PRO A 85 26.24 -4.41 9.68
CA PRO A 85 27.33 -3.53 9.24
C PRO A 85 28.35 -4.25 8.35
N ALA A 86 28.64 -5.53 8.63
CA ALA A 86 29.60 -6.27 7.83
C ALA A 86 29.12 -6.50 6.39
N GLN A 87 27.80 -6.64 6.16
CA GLN A 87 27.22 -6.75 4.82
C GLN A 87 27.25 -5.41 4.08
N VAL A 88 26.99 -4.31 4.79
CA VAL A 88 27.08 -2.96 4.25
C VAL A 88 28.51 -2.68 3.82
N ASP A 89 29.47 -2.86 4.73
CA ASP A 89 30.89 -2.61 4.48
C ASP A 89 31.43 -3.47 3.32
N ALA A 90 31.13 -4.78 3.32
CA ALA A 90 31.58 -5.67 2.25
C ALA A 90 31.10 -5.23 0.85
N TYR A 91 29.88 -4.70 0.74
CA TYR A 91 29.36 -4.21 -0.53
C TYR A 91 29.94 -2.84 -0.90
N LEU A 92 30.00 -1.90 0.06
CA LEU A 92 30.51 -0.56 -0.19
C LEU A 92 32.01 -0.56 -0.53
N ASP A 93 32.82 -1.35 0.19
CA ASP A 93 34.26 -1.45 -0.03
C ASP A 93 34.58 -2.04 -1.40
N ARG A 94 33.78 -3.00 -1.86
CA ARG A 94 33.90 -3.58 -3.21
C ARG A 94 33.74 -2.52 -4.31
N TRP A 95 32.97 -1.47 -4.05
CA TRP A 95 32.62 -0.44 -5.02
C TRP A 95 33.12 0.96 -4.66
N ALA A 96 34.01 1.10 -3.66
CA ALA A 96 34.47 2.40 -3.15
C ALA A 96 34.96 3.35 -4.25
N GLY A 97 35.75 2.84 -5.21
CA GLY A 97 36.23 3.60 -6.36
C GLY A 97 35.18 4.04 -7.39
N ARG A 98 33.88 3.95 -7.08
CA ARG A 98 32.76 4.32 -7.99
C ARG A 98 31.85 5.40 -7.41
N PHE A 99 32.12 5.87 -6.19
CA PHE A 99 31.30 6.83 -5.46
C PHE A 99 31.95 8.20 -5.29
N ASP A 100 33.14 8.44 -5.87
CA ASP A 100 33.69 9.80 -5.96
C ASP A 100 32.93 10.62 -7.01
N LEU A 101 32.38 11.75 -6.58
CA LEU A 101 31.60 12.67 -7.40
C LEU A 101 32.43 13.28 -8.55
N PHE A 102 33.74 13.44 -8.36
CA PHE A 102 34.64 14.12 -9.29
C PHE A 102 35.73 13.20 -9.86
N ASP A 103 35.56 11.87 -9.75
CA ASP A 103 36.52 10.94 -10.35
C ASP A 103 36.66 11.21 -11.85
N LYS A 104 37.90 11.18 -12.33
CA LYS A 104 38.25 11.51 -13.71
C LYS A 104 37.59 10.57 -14.72
N ASP A 105 37.53 9.28 -14.41
CA ASP A 105 37.18 8.21 -15.34
C ASP A 105 35.82 7.56 -14.99
N ARG A 106 35.37 7.69 -13.74
CA ARG A 106 34.15 7.10 -13.17
C ARG A 106 33.42 8.06 -12.21
N PRO A 107 33.15 9.31 -12.60
CA PRO A 107 32.42 10.23 -11.73
C PRO A 107 31.03 9.66 -11.41
N PHE A 108 30.65 9.66 -10.13
CA PHE A 108 29.41 9.03 -9.69
C PHE A 108 28.18 9.54 -10.47
N LEU A 109 27.39 8.62 -11.03
CA LEU A 109 26.19 8.86 -11.85
C LEU A 109 26.35 9.88 -13.00
N GLN A 110 27.58 10.11 -13.44
CA GLN A 110 27.93 11.06 -14.49
C GLN A 110 28.58 10.35 -15.67
N THR A 111 28.78 11.09 -16.76
CA THR A 111 29.39 10.62 -18.00
C THR A 111 30.75 11.30 -18.18
N PRO A 112 31.86 10.57 -18.00
CA PRO A 112 33.20 11.15 -18.08
C PRO A 112 33.44 11.71 -19.49
N GLY A 113 34.03 12.91 -19.57
CA GLY A 113 34.36 13.55 -20.85
C GLY A 113 33.15 14.05 -21.66
N LEU A 114 31.94 14.07 -21.09
CA LEU A 114 30.76 14.63 -21.75
C LEU A 114 30.99 16.12 -22.08
N ALA A 115 30.80 16.47 -23.35
CA ALA A 115 30.89 17.83 -23.84
C ALA A 115 29.78 18.12 -24.85
N THR A 116 29.35 19.38 -24.95
CA THR A 116 28.39 19.86 -25.95
C THR A 116 28.89 21.15 -26.56
N ALA A 117 28.36 21.54 -27.73
CA ALA A 117 28.73 22.82 -28.36
C ALA A 117 28.32 24.05 -27.54
N ALA A 118 27.33 23.91 -26.65
CA ALA A 118 26.84 24.99 -25.79
C ALA A 118 27.66 25.16 -24.49
N GLY A 119 28.47 24.17 -24.13
CA GLY A 119 29.16 24.14 -22.83
C GLY A 119 28.21 23.83 -21.66
N PRO A 120 28.75 23.83 -20.42
CA PRO A 120 27.94 23.67 -19.22
C PRO A 120 27.11 24.93 -18.95
N VAL A 121 25.92 24.75 -18.37
CA VAL A 121 25.10 25.85 -17.82
C VAL A 121 25.28 25.90 -16.31
N PRO A 122 24.98 27.03 -15.63
CA PRO A 122 24.99 27.09 -14.16
C PRO A 122 24.19 25.95 -13.54
N LEU A 123 24.66 25.37 -12.43
CA LEU A 123 24.05 24.15 -11.89
C LEU A 123 22.59 24.37 -11.48
N ARG A 124 22.28 25.57 -10.95
CA ARG A 124 20.91 25.95 -10.56
C ARG A 124 19.96 26.04 -11.76
N GLU A 125 20.47 26.32 -12.96
CA GLU A 125 19.69 26.31 -14.20
C GLU A 125 19.48 24.88 -14.73
N ALA A 126 20.48 24.01 -14.54
CA ALA A 126 20.42 22.60 -14.89
C ALA A 126 19.54 21.77 -13.93
N ASP A 127 19.48 22.16 -12.65
CA ASP A 127 18.66 21.51 -11.64
C ASP A 127 17.17 21.76 -11.93
N PRO A 128 16.38 20.72 -12.28
CA PRO A 128 14.97 20.91 -12.63
C PRO A 128 14.12 21.42 -11.46
N VAL A 129 14.64 21.41 -10.23
CA VAL A 129 13.98 21.80 -8.98
C VAL A 129 14.21 23.28 -8.63
N GLU A 130 15.33 23.85 -9.07
CA GLU A 130 15.65 25.28 -8.90
C GLU A 130 15.49 26.10 -10.18
N SER A 131 15.50 25.44 -11.35
CA SER A 131 15.44 26.08 -12.65
C SER A 131 14.20 26.98 -12.75
N PRO A 132 14.36 28.26 -13.09
CA PRO A 132 13.24 29.17 -13.18
C PRO A 132 12.29 28.78 -14.32
N PRO A 133 10.98 29.11 -14.23
CA PRO A 133 10.07 28.96 -15.35
C PRO A 133 10.62 29.70 -16.59
N LEU A 134 10.28 29.21 -17.80
CA LEU A 134 10.73 29.69 -19.12
C LEU A 134 10.65 31.22 -19.38
N PHE A 135 10.10 32.03 -18.47
CA PHE A 135 9.95 33.49 -18.57
C PHE A 135 10.32 34.27 -17.29
N GLY A 136 10.92 33.62 -16.29
CA GLY A 136 11.35 34.28 -15.05
C GLY A 136 12.87 34.41 -15.00
N ALA A 137 13.40 35.62 -15.17
CA ALA A 137 14.80 35.88 -14.82
C ALA A 137 14.90 35.91 -13.29
N ARG A 138 15.33 34.80 -12.66
CA ARG A 138 16.06 34.93 -11.40
C ARG A 138 17.50 35.21 -11.78
N ALA A 139 18.11 36.24 -11.20
CA ALA A 139 19.56 36.35 -11.19
C ALA A 139 20.06 35.13 -10.42
N ALA A 140 20.51 34.09 -11.13
CA ALA A 140 21.22 33.00 -10.50
C ALA A 140 22.46 33.62 -9.84
N SER A 141 22.68 33.30 -8.57
CA SER A 141 23.94 33.66 -7.94
C SER A 141 25.06 32.93 -8.69
N ASP A 142 26.10 33.65 -9.10
CA ASP A 142 27.32 33.07 -9.68
C ASP A 142 28.15 32.29 -8.64
N ALA A 143 27.70 32.22 -7.39
CA ALA A 143 28.37 31.48 -6.34
C ALA A 143 28.37 29.97 -6.65
N PRO A 144 29.53 29.30 -6.56
CA PRO A 144 29.60 27.85 -6.67
C PRO A 144 28.67 27.15 -5.67
N VAL A 145 28.07 26.05 -6.10
CA VAL A 145 27.21 25.19 -5.29
C VAL A 145 28.08 24.19 -4.54
N ASP A 146 27.79 23.97 -3.26
CA ASP A 146 28.48 22.96 -2.45
C ASP A 146 28.31 21.53 -3.04
N PRO A 147 29.34 20.68 -3.01
CA PRO A 147 29.26 19.30 -3.52
C PRO A 147 28.06 18.50 -3.00
N ALA A 148 27.69 18.58 -1.71
CA ALA A 148 26.54 17.87 -1.15
C ALA A 148 25.24 18.27 -1.87
N ARG A 149 25.05 19.57 -2.08
CA ARG A 149 23.90 20.11 -2.83
C ARG A 149 23.96 19.72 -4.30
N ALA A 150 25.15 19.61 -4.89
CA ALA A 150 25.32 19.16 -6.26
C ALA A 150 24.93 17.69 -6.46
N VAL A 151 25.13 16.83 -5.46
CA VAL A 151 24.64 15.44 -5.48
C VAL A 151 23.10 15.42 -5.51
N ALA A 152 22.44 16.21 -4.66
CA ALA A 152 20.99 16.30 -4.64
C ALA A 152 20.42 16.75 -6.00
N ALA A 153 21.04 17.78 -6.61
CA ALA A 153 20.69 18.25 -7.95
C ALA A 153 20.93 17.17 -9.02
N LEU A 154 22.06 16.46 -8.99
CA LEU A 154 22.38 15.36 -9.90
C LEU A 154 21.31 14.25 -9.83
N LEU A 155 20.92 13.84 -8.63
CA LEU A 155 19.88 12.82 -8.44
C LEU A 155 18.51 13.32 -8.93
N ALA A 156 18.18 14.59 -8.69
CA ALA A 156 16.95 15.20 -9.20
C ALA A 156 16.91 15.30 -10.73
N ILE A 157 18.04 15.62 -11.39
CA ILE A 157 18.14 15.61 -12.86
C ILE A 157 17.81 14.22 -13.41
N GLN A 158 18.38 13.16 -12.83
CA GLN A 158 18.09 11.80 -13.27
C GLN A 158 16.62 11.40 -13.03
N ALA A 159 16.04 11.81 -11.91
CA ALA A 159 14.68 11.42 -11.54
C ALA A 159 13.56 12.22 -12.24
N TRP A 160 13.76 13.53 -12.44
CA TRP A 160 12.66 14.47 -12.72
C TRP A 160 12.85 15.33 -13.98
N ASP A 161 14.00 15.32 -14.66
CA ASP A 161 14.24 16.27 -15.75
C ASP A 161 13.20 16.21 -16.88
N THR A 162 13.01 17.34 -17.56
CA THR A 162 11.98 17.61 -18.56
C THR A 162 12.27 16.91 -19.90
N ALA A 163 11.23 16.64 -20.70
CA ALA A 163 11.35 16.01 -22.03
C ALA A 163 11.58 17.02 -23.18
N GLY A 164 12.06 18.23 -22.85
CA GLY A 164 12.35 19.29 -23.82
C GLY A 164 13.52 18.96 -24.75
N ILE A 165 13.79 19.85 -25.71
CA ILE A 165 14.99 19.74 -26.55
C ILE A 165 16.22 19.96 -25.66
N LYS A 166 17.21 19.07 -25.75
CA LYS A 166 18.46 19.15 -24.97
C LYS A 166 19.64 19.43 -25.90
N PRO A 167 20.75 20.01 -25.41
CA PRO A 167 22.01 19.99 -26.13
C PRO A 167 22.40 18.54 -26.49
N ALA A 168 22.99 18.34 -27.67
CA ALA A 168 23.54 17.03 -28.04
C ALA A 168 24.99 16.91 -27.58
N ALA A 169 25.37 15.70 -27.16
CA ALA A 169 26.76 15.37 -26.91
C ALA A 169 27.60 15.57 -28.19
N LEU A 170 28.84 16.04 -28.07
CA LEU A 170 29.76 16.13 -29.20
C LEU A 170 29.98 14.74 -29.80
N GLY A 171 29.80 14.64 -31.11
CA GLY A 171 29.91 13.36 -31.83
C GLY A 171 28.65 12.49 -31.80
N SER A 172 27.56 12.93 -31.15
CA SER A 172 26.31 12.16 -31.11
C SER A 172 25.76 11.89 -32.51
N ALA A 173 25.55 10.60 -32.82
CA ALA A 173 25.04 10.14 -34.10
C ALA A 173 23.58 10.57 -34.35
N THR A 174 22.84 10.89 -33.29
CA THR A 174 21.43 11.30 -33.31
C THR A 174 21.24 12.82 -33.27
N ALA A 175 22.33 13.58 -33.13
CA ALA A 175 22.32 15.03 -33.08
C ALA A 175 21.78 15.67 -34.37
N LYS A 176 20.97 16.72 -34.22
CA LYS A 176 20.51 17.59 -35.31
C LYS A 176 20.82 19.03 -34.96
N ARG A 177 21.75 19.65 -35.70
CA ARG A 177 22.22 21.03 -35.46
C ARG A 177 22.67 21.26 -34.00
N GLY A 178 23.43 20.31 -33.44
CA GLY A 178 23.93 20.37 -32.06
C GLY A 178 22.86 20.15 -30.98
N LYS A 179 21.65 19.73 -31.36
CA LYS A 179 20.52 19.48 -30.45
C LYS A 179 20.06 18.03 -30.54
N GLU A 180 19.61 17.53 -29.41
CA GLU A 180 19.03 16.21 -29.25
C GLU A 180 17.53 16.36 -29.03
N TYR A 181 16.76 15.64 -29.83
CA TYR A 181 15.30 15.68 -29.79
C TYR A 181 14.79 14.43 -29.09
N PRO A 182 13.69 14.53 -28.31
CA PRO A 182 13.08 13.36 -27.71
C PRO A 182 12.76 12.33 -28.80
N PRO A 183 13.15 11.04 -28.61
CA PRO A 183 12.79 9.96 -29.51
C PRO A 183 11.29 9.94 -29.79
N ARG A 184 10.91 9.79 -31.07
CA ARG A 184 9.48 9.73 -31.45
C ARG A 184 8.82 8.53 -30.77
N GLY A 185 7.73 8.78 -30.03
CA GLY A 185 6.91 7.74 -29.42
C GLY A 185 7.33 7.29 -28.02
N VAL A 186 8.41 7.84 -27.46
CA VAL A 186 8.83 7.57 -26.07
C VAL A 186 8.81 8.88 -25.29
N GLN A 187 8.08 8.93 -24.18
CA GLN A 187 8.18 10.07 -23.26
C GLN A 187 9.48 9.90 -22.46
N VAL A 188 10.42 10.83 -22.64
CA VAL A 188 11.75 10.75 -22.03
C VAL A 188 11.95 11.83 -20.97
N MET A 189 11.00 11.93 -20.04
CA MET A 189 11.25 12.64 -18.78
C MET A 189 12.26 11.84 -17.93
N GLY A 190 12.73 12.41 -16.82
CA GLY A 190 13.32 11.61 -15.76
C GLY A 190 12.38 10.45 -15.39
N LEU A 191 12.94 9.29 -15.03
CA LEU A 191 12.15 8.06 -14.90
C LEU A 191 10.97 8.21 -13.93
N CYS A 192 11.18 8.87 -12.79
CA CYS A 192 10.13 9.12 -11.80
C CYS A 192 9.06 10.08 -12.34
N GLY A 193 9.44 11.04 -13.18
CA GLY A 193 8.52 11.95 -13.85
C GLY A 193 7.45 11.25 -14.71
N SER A 194 7.74 10.03 -15.19
CA SER A 194 6.84 9.26 -16.06
C SER A 194 5.69 8.56 -15.33
N MET A 195 5.68 8.61 -14.00
CA MET A 195 4.64 7.98 -13.18
C MET A 195 4.32 8.76 -11.90
N ASP A 196 3.25 8.37 -11.24
CA ASP A 196 2.98 8.70 -9.84
C ASP A 196 3.75 7.72 -8.97
N MET A 197 4.20 8.16 -7.81
CA MET A 197 5.01 7.38 -6.87
C MET A 197 4.24 7.16 -5.57
N ALA A 198 4.40 6.00 -4.94
CA ALA A 198 3.94 5.73 -3.59
C ALA A 198 4.83 4.72 -2.87
N TRP A 199 5.06 4.94 -1.58
CA TRP A 199 5.89 4.09 -0.71
C TRP A 199 5.39 4.15 0.73
N LEU A 200 5.87 3.21 1.56
CA LEU A 200 5.62 3.23 3.00
C LEU A 200 6.88 3.73 3.71
N GLU A 201 6.70 4.65 4.67
CA GLU A 201 7.71 4.98 5.68
C GLU A 201 7.43 4.20 6.95
N GLY A 202 8.49 3.59 7.50
CA GLY A 202 8.48 2.92 8.79
C GLY A 202 8.86 3.87 9.93
N PRO A 203 9.09 3.34 11.14
CA PRO A 203 9.54 4.12 12.30
C PRO A 203 10.91 4.79 12.10
N ASP A 204 11.76 4.20 11.25
CA ASP A 204 13.09 4.69 10.91
C ASP A 204 13.42 4.42 9.43
N LEU A 205 14.61 4.84 8.99
CA LEU A 205 15.08 4.69 7.62
C LEU A 205 15.30 3.21 7.24
N TYR A 206 15.78 2.36 8.16
CA TYR A 206 15.95 0.93 7.91
C TYR A 206 14.62 0.29 7.54
N HIS A 207 13.60 0.45 8.39
CA HIS A 207 12.28 -0.11 8.14
C HIS A 207 11.65 0.48 6.88
N THR A 208 11.89 1.76 6.59
CA THR A 208 11.47 2.40 5.33
C THR A 208 12.10 1.71 4.11
N LEU A 209 13.40 1.40 4.17
CA LEU A 209 14.10 0.69 3.09
C LEU A 209 13.64 -0.76 2.94
N ILE A 210 13.41 -1.48 4.04
CA ILE A 210 12.86 -2.84 4.01
C ILE A 210 11.43 -2.87 3.44
N LEU A 211 10.60 -1.86 3.76
CA LEU A 211 9.26 -1.70 3.18
C LEU A 211 9.29 -1.41 1.67
N GLY A 212 10.33 -0.72 1.18
CA GLY A 212 10.58 -0.53 -0.25
C GLY A 212 11.22 -1.74 -0.95
N TRP A 213 11.80 -2.67 -0.19
CA TRP A 213 12.47 -3.85 -0.71
C TRP A 213 11.46 -4.99 -0.91
N SER A 214 11.36 -5.47 -2.15
CA SER A 214 10.41 -6.50 -2.57
C SER A 214 11.13 -7.67 -3.24
N PRO A 215 11.00 -8.89 -2.72
CA PRO A 215 11.62 -10.06 -3.34
C PRO A 215 11.05 -10.37 -4.73
N ASP A 216 9.80 -9.98 -5.00
CA ASP A 216 9.17 -10.12 -6.32
C ASP A 216 9.87 -9.30 -7.42
N CYS A 217 10.54 -8.22 -7.03
CA CYS A 217 11.25 -7.35 -7.96
C CYS A 217 12.64 -7.87 -8.31
N ALA A 218 13.25 -8.68 -7.44
CA ALA A 218 14.63 -9.13 -7.63
C ALA A 218 14.82 -9.86 -8.96
N ARG A 219 15.91 -9.53 -9.67
CA ARG A 219 16.26 -10.15 -10.96
C ARG A 219 17.71 -10.63 -10.94
N PRO A 220 18.00 -11.82 -11.50
CA PRO A 220 19.37 -12.20 -11.81
C PRO A 220 19.98 -11.19 -12.80
N GLY A 221 21.20 -10.73 -12.53
CA GLY A 221 21.89 -9.77 -13.39
C GLY A 221 21.47 -8.30 -13.20
N ASP A 222 20.74 -7.97 -12.13
CA ASP A 222 20.47 -6.59 -11.75
C ASP A 222 21.77 -5.83 -11.45
N LEU A 223 22.07 -4.80 -12.26
CA LEU A 223 23.30 -4.01 -12.15
C LEU A 223 22.99 -2.51 -12.19
N PRO A 224 23.05 -1.80 -11.05
CA PRO A 224 23.01 -0.34 -11.05
C PRO A 224 24.23 0.22 -11.77
N VAL A 225 24.18 1.51 -12.13
CA VAL A 225 25.17 2.15 -13.00
C VAL A 225 26.61 2.00 -12.49
N TRP A 226 26.83 2.09 -11.18
CA TRP A 226 28.17 1.95 -10.58
C TRP A 226 28.73 0.52 -10.60
N GLU A 227 27.89 -0.52 -10.73
CA GLU A 227 28.37 -1.90 -10.85
C GLU A 227 28.80 -2.28 -12.28
N ARG A 228 28.44 -1.47 -13.28
CA ARG A 228 28.75 -1.77 -14.67
C ARG A 228 30.23 -1.62 -14.97
N THR A 229 30.72 -2.50 -15.83
CA THR A 229 32.11 -2.51 -16.28
C THR A 229 32.44 -1.30 -17.13
N ALA A 230 31.56 -0.85 -18.03
CA ALA A 230 31.75 0.37 -18.82
C ALA A 230 31.02 1.57 -18.19
N PRO A 231 31.58 2.79 -18.27
CA PRO A 231 30.83 4.00 -17.93
C PRO A 231 29.70 4.22 -18.96
N PRO A 232 28.68 5.03 -18.64
CA PRO A 232 27.65 5.39 -19.62
C PRO A 232 28.29 6.00 -20.87
N SER A 233 27.83 5.59 -22.06
CA SER A 233 28.21 6.25 -23.32
C SER A 233 27.63 7.67 -23.35
N PRO A 234 28.32 8.67 -23.95
CA PRO A 234 27.73 9.99 -24.19
C PRO A 234 26.45 9.96 -25.02
N ASP A 235 26.29 8.95 -25.88
CA ASP A 235 25.09 8.80 -26.71
C ASP A 235 23.89 8.27 -25.91
N PRO A 236 22.69 8.80 -26.18
CA PRO A 236 21.46 8.26 -25.60
C PRO A 236 21.18 6.87 -26.18
N VAL A 237 20.76 5.94 -25.31
CA VAL A 237 20.33 4.61 -25.73
C VAL A 237 18.81 4.53 -25.70
N SER A 238 18.19 4.30 -26.85
CA SER A 238 16.74 4.15 -26.97
C SER A 238 16.30 2.70 -26.82
N GLY A 239 15.23 2.45 -26.07
CA GLY A 239 14.63 1.13 -25.91
C GLY A 239 15.39 0.20 -24.96
N ARG A 240 16.28 0.73 -24.11
CA ARG A 240 16.99 -0.05 -23.11
C ARG A 240 16.01 -0.57 -22.07
N ALA A 241 16.05 -1.87 -21.76
CA ALA A 241 15.32 -2.45 -20.64
C ALA A 241 16.16 -2.39 -19.35
N ALA A 242 15.50 -2.17 -18.21
CA ALA A 242 16.16 -2.31 -16.92
C ALA A 242 16.47 -3.77 -16.62
N THR A 243 17.69 -4.01 -16.15
CA THR A 243 18.18 -5.36 -15.79
C THR A 243 17.62 -5.85 -14.46
N GLY A 244 17.13 -4.93 -13.63
CA GLY A 244 16.49 -5.22 -12.35
C GLY A 244 16.11 -3.96 -11.59
N PRO A 245 15.67 -4.10 -10.32
CA PRO A 245 15.23 -2.99 -9.49
C PRO A 245 16.35 -1.99 -9.18
N ALA A 246 17.58 -2.42 -8.91
CA ALA A 246 18.68 -1.50 -8.63
C ALA A 246 19.08 -0.69 -9.89
N ASP A 247 19.10 -1.32 -11.07
CA ASP A 247 19.24 -0.62 -12.35
C ASP A 247 18.12 0.43 -12.55
N CYS A 248 16.87 0.05 -12.31
CA CYS A 248 15.72 0.95 -12.41
C CYS A 248 15.79 2.13 -11.42
N LEU A 249 16.20 1.87 -10.18
CA LEU A 249 16.28 2.87 -9.13
C LEU A 249 17.41 3.88 -9.38
N ALA A 250 18.51 3.41 -10.00
CA ALA A 250 19.67 4.22 -10.39
C ALA A 250 19.69 4.55 -11.90
N TRP A 251 18.52 4.65 -12.54
CA TRP A 251 18.42 4.78 -13.99
C TRP A 251 19.08 6.07 -14.52
N PRO A 252 19.97 5.99 -15.53
CA PRO A 252 20.64 7.15 -16.09
C PRO A 252 19.80 7.82 -17.19
N SER A 253 18.66 8.42 -16.80
CA SER A 253 17.75 9.15 -17.71
C SER A 253 18.44 10.26 -18.49
N ARG A 254 19.51 10.82 -17.96
CA ARG A 254 20.36 11.87 -18.55
C ARG A 254 21.82 11.46 -18.53
N ARG A 255 22.60 12.00 -19.47
CA ARG A 255 24.04 12.11 -19.29
C ARG A 255 24.31 13.45 -18.64
N VAL A 256 25.09 13.42 -17.57
CA VAL A 256 25.43 14.60 -16.79
C VAL A 256 26.93 14.61 -16.58
N LEU A 257 27.54 15.79 -16.65
CA LEU A 257 28.88 16.03 -16.15
C LEU A 257 28.89 17.38 -15.44
N LEU A 258 29.22 17.36 -14.16
CA LEU A 258 29.34 18.55 -13.33
C LEU A 258 30.62 19.32 -13.73
N ALA A 259 30.53 20.64 -13.71
CA ALA A 259 31.64 21.56 -13.89
C ALA A 259 32.05 22.14 -12.54
N GLY A 260 33.34 22.12 -12.23
CA GLY A 260 33.87 22.51 -10.92
C GLY A 260 34.55 21.33 -10.22
N GLY A 261 34.54 21.33 -8.90
CA GLY A 261 35.17 20.27 -8.09
C GLY A 261 34.84 20.40 -6.60
N PRO A 262 35.65 19.82 -5.70
CA PRO A 262 35.38 19.82 -4.26
C PRO A 262 35.29 21.21 -3.63
N ALA A 263 35.94 22.22 -4.22
CA ALA A 263 35.84 23.61 -3.77
C ALA A 263 34.53 24.30 -4.16
N GLY A 264 33.69 23.65 -4.97
CA GLY A 264 32.42 24.16 -5.46
C GLY A 264 32.13 23.76 -6.91
N VAL A 265 30.85 23.53 -7.18
CA VAL A 265 30.31 23.15 -8.49
C VAL A 265 29.67 24.37 -9.14
N THR A 266 30.19 24.79 -10.28
CA THR A 266 29.75 26.00 -10.98
C THR A 266 28.68 25.71 -12.03
N GLY A 267 28.61 24.49 -12.55
CA GLY A 267 27.72 24.16 -13.65
C GLY A 267 27.49 22.69 -13.88
N ALA A 268 26.70 22.39 -14.89
CA ALA A 268 26.51 21.03 -15.40
C ALA A 268 26.27 21.05 -16.92
N THR A 269 26.82 20.04 -17.59
CA THR A 269 26.40 19.66 -18.94
C THR A 269 25.35 18.56 -18.82
N VAL A 270 24.18 18.74 -19.43
CA VAL A 270 23.07 17.77 -19.38
C VAL A 270 22.57 17.45 -20.79
N THR A 271 22.59 16.16 -21.16
CA THR A 271 22.06 15.64 -22.43
C THR A 271 21.12 14.44 -22.20
N TYR A 272 20.46 13.95 -23.25
CA TYR A 272 19.63 12.75 -23.13
C TYR A 272 20.47 11.51 -22.79
N GLY A 273 19.94 10.69 -21.88
CA GLY A 273 20.53 9.42 -21.49
C GLY A 273 19.72 8.23 -22.00
N ASP A 274 19.52 7.23 -21.14
CA ASP A 274 18.82 6.00 -21.51
C ASP A 274 17.30 6.21 -21.51
N ALA A 275 16.66 5.90 -22.63
CA ALA A 275 15.22 5.88 -22.76
C ALA A 275 14.71 4.44 -22.73
N THR A 276 13.66 4.21 -21.95
CA THR A 276 13.00 2.90 -21.81
C THR A 276 11.53 3.00 -22.15
N ASP A 277 10.91 1.88 -22.52
CA ASP A 277 9.46 1.77 -22.54
C ASP A 277 8.97 1.67 -21.09
N PRO A 278 8.24 2.66 -20.55
CA PRO A 278 7.82 2.66 -19.16
C PRO A 278 6.96 1.45 -18.77
N THR A 279 6.29 0.79 -19.73
CA THR A 279 5.51 -0.42 -19.45
C THR A 279 6.36 -1.61 -19.02
N THR A 280 7.65 -1.60 -19.36
CA THR A 280 8.62 -2.65 -18.98
C THR A 280 9.09 -2.53 -17.53
N LEU A 281 8.84 -1.40 -16.87
CA LEU A 281 9.27 -1.16 -15.48
C LEU A 281 8.29 -1.78 -14.46
N HIS A 282 7.14 -2.29 -14.90
CA HIS A 282 6.18 -2.96 -14.03
C HIS A 282 6.79 -4.23 -13.43
N GLY A 283 6.79 -4.32 -12.10
CA GLY A 283 7.45 -5.39 -11.38
C GLY A 283 8.96 -5.19 -11.19
N LEU A 284 9.53 -4.07 -11.65
CA LEU A 284 10.93 -3.67 -11.38
C LEU A 284 10.98 -2.41 -10.53
N GLU A 285 10.16 -1.41 -10.84
CA GLU A 285 10.06 -0.15 -10.09
C GLU A 285 9.20 -0.37 -8.83
N PRO A 286 9.80 -0.34 -7.62
CA PRO A 286 9.09 -0.68 -6.39
C PRO A 286 8.14 0.40 -5.90
N MET A 287 8.36 1.66 -6.30
CA MET A 287 7.59 2.83 -5.83
C MET A 287 6.59 3.36 -6.86
N GLY A 288 6.67 2.91 -8.11
CA GLY A 288 5.84 3.42 -9.21
C GLY A 288 4.40 2.92 -9.14
N CYS A 289 3.44 3.81 -9.36
CA CYS A 289 2.02 3.46 -9.45
C CYS A 289 1.67 2.99 -10.87
N TRP A 290 0.75 2.05 -10.96
CA TRP A 290 0.39 1.37 -12.22
C TRP A 290 -1.11 1.35 -12.41
N ARG A 291 -1.57 1.38 -13.67
CA ARG A 291 -2.97 1.17 -14.04
C ARG A 291 -3.11 0.20 -15.21
N ARG A 292 -4.31 -0.33 -15.42
CA ARG A 292 -4.62 -1.06 -16.64
C ARG A 292 -5.20 -0.12 -17.69
N ASP A 293 -4.68 -0.19 -18.92
CA ASP A 293 -5.27 0.53 -20.06
C ASP A 293 -6.51 -0.21 -20.61
N ARG A 294 -7.15 0.34 -21.66
CA ARG A 294 -8.32 -0.28 -22.31
C ARG A 294 -8.02 -1.65 -22.95
N ALA A 295 -6.74 -1.93 -23.22
CA ALA A 295 -6.27 -3.22 -23.72
C ALA A 295 -5.80 -4.15 -22.58
N HIS A 296 -6.11 -3.79 -21.33
CA HIS A 296 -5.73 -4.51 -20.10
C HIS A 296 -4.22 -4.62 -19.85
N ARG A 297 -3.40 -3.86 -20.57
CA ARG A 297 -1.95 -3.80 -20.37
C ARG A 297 -1.64 -2.99 -19.11
N CYS A 298 -0.61 -3.40 -18.38
CA CYS A 298 -0.11 -2.63 -17.26
C CYS A 298 0.72 -1.46 -17.77
N VAL A 299 0.27 -0.24 -17.49
CA VAL A 299 0.93 0.99 -17.92
C VAL A 299 1.15 1.89 -16.69
N PRO A 300 2.19 2.74 -16.66
CA PRO A 300 2.42 3.59 -15.51
C PRO A 300 1.22 4.52 -15.28
N SER A 301 0.75 4.61 -14.04
CA SER A 301 -0.21 5.64 -13.63
C SER A 301 0.50 6.97 -13.63
N LYS A 302 -0.08 7.97 -14.27
CA LYS A 302 0.40 9.34 -14.20
C LYS A 302 -0.77 10.29 -14.09
N SER A 303 -0.71 11.18 -13.12
CA SER A 303 -1.70 12.22 -12.93
C SER A 303 -1.39 13.42 -13.83
N PRO A 304 -2.35 13.90 -14.63
CA PRO A 304 -2.12 15.01 -15.58
C PRO A 304 -2.03 16.38 -14.90
N SER A 305 -2.52 16.46 -13.66
CA SER A 305 -2.56 17.62 -12.78
C SER A 305 -2.66 17.13 -11.35
N ARG A 306 -2.61 18.05 -10.38
CA ARG A 306 -2.99 17.77 -8.98
C ARG A 306 -4.32 17.01 -8.91
N GLN A 307 -4.40 15.99 -8.06
CA GLN A 307 -5.59 15.11 -7.93
C GLN A 307 -6.15 15.02 -6.50
N GLY A 308 -5.38 15.46 -5.49
CA GLY A 308 -5.66 15.34 -4.06
C GLY A 308 -5.53 13.93 -3.49
N LEU A 309 -5.59 13.85 -2.17
CA LEU A 309 -5.24 12.66 -1.40
C LEU A 309 -6.10 11.45 -1.79
N PRO A 310 -7.44 11.50 -1.83
CA PRO A 310 -8.25 10.32 -2.18
C PRO A 310 -7.84 9.69 -3.52
N SER A 311 -7.61 10.53 -4.53
CA SER A 311 -7.24 10.07 -5.87
C SER A 311 -5.84 9.48 -5.91
N MET A 312 -4.89 10.08 -5.18
CA MET A 312 -3.52 9.57 -5.06
C MET A 312 -3.49 8.23 -4.33
N ILE A 313 -4.27 8.08 -3.27
CA ILE A 313 -4.43 6.83 -2.51
C ILE A 313 -5.04 5.72 -3.38
N GLY A 314 -6.09 6.02 -4.15
CA GLY A 314 -6.68 5.05 -5.08
C GLY A 314 -5.75 4.60 -6.22
N ARG A 315 -4.71 5.39 -6.55
CA ARG A 315 -3.67 4.99 -7.51
C ARG A 315 -2.52 4.21 -6.86
N ALA A 316 -2.22 4.54 -5.60
CA ALA A 316 -1.18 3.92 -4.82
C ALA A 316 -1.56 2.50 -4.36
N LEU A 317 -2.81 2.30 -3.93
CA LEU A 317 -3.22 1.06 -3.29
C LEU A 317 -3.89 0.09 -4.27
N PRO A 318 -3.55 -1.21 -4.20
CA PRO A 318 -4.06 -2.21 -5.14
C PRO A 318 -5.50 -2.63 -4.81
N GLY A 319 -6.39 -2.35 -5.76
CA GLY A 319 -7.83 -2.62 -5.71
C GLY A 319 -8.35 -3.43 -6.90
N PRO A 320 -9.62 -3.90 -6.92
CA PRO A 320 -10.21 -4.53 -8.12
C PRO A 320 -10.39 -3.53 -9.26
N SER A 321 -10.65 -2.26 -8.94
CA SER A 321 -10.79 -1.14 -9.87
C SER A 321 -9.47 -0.38 -10.06
N ALA A 322 -8.59 -0.36 -9.06
CA ALA A 322 -7.25 0.19 -9.16
C ALA A 322 -6.29 -0.77 -9.90
N GLY A 323 -5.19 -0.23 -10.44
CA GLY A 323 -4.15 -1.08 -11.04
C GLY A 323 -3.39 -1.89 -9.99
N PRO A 324 -2.34 -2.63 -10.39
CA PRO A 324 -1.58 -3.46 -9.46
C PRO A 324 -0.83 -2.69 -8.35
N GLY A 325 -0.82 -1.34 -8.38
CA GLY A 325 -0.09 -0.50 -7.43
C GLY A 325 1.43 -0.73 -7.47
N PRO A 326 2.22 -0.03 -6.64
CA PRO A 326 3.65 -0.26 -6.53
C PRO A 326 3.97 -1.67 -6.07
N SER A 327 5.05 -2.24 -6.61
CA SER A 327 5.44 -3.63 -6.34
C SER A 327 5.79 -3.87 -4.87
N ALA A 328 6.36 -2.87 -4.19
CA ALA A 328 6.67 -2.93 -2.76
C ALA A 328 5.41 -2.96 -1.88
N LEU A 329 4.43 -2.11 -2.17
CA LEU A 329 3.14 -2.10 -1.48
C LEU A 329 2.36 -3.39 -1.73
N SER A 330 2.39 -3.89 -2.97
CA SER A 330 1.82 -5.17 -3.35
C SER A 330 2.45 -6.35 -2.59
N TRP A 331 3.77 -6.30 -2.33
CA TRP A 331 4.46 -7.26 -1.49
C TRP A 331 4.05 -7.13 -0.03
N ALA A 332 4.10 -5.93 0.55
CA ALA A 332 3.70 -5.66 1.93
C ALA A 332 2.29 -6.20 2.22
N ARG A 333 1.32 -5.98 1.32
CA ARG A 333 -0.03 -6.56 1.39
C ARG A 333 -0.05 -8.08 1.56
N ARG A 334 0.85 -8.81 0.91
CA ARG A 334 0.90 -10.29 0.97
C ARG A 334 1.73 -10.79 2.13
N ALA A 335 2.77 -10.05 2.51
CA ALA A 335 3.68 -10.41 3.58
C ALA A 335 3.07 -10.17 4.97
N LEU A 336 2.20 -9.17 5.11
CA LEU A 336 1.62 -8.80 6.40
C LEU A 336 0.33 -9.58 6.66
N PRO A 337 0.19 -10.20 7.85
CA PRO A 337 -1.13 -10.62 8.33
C PRO A 337 -1.97 -9.36 8.65
N ALA A 338 -3.30 -9.50 8.68
CA ALA A 338 -4.14 -8.48 9.33
C ALA A 338 -3.79 -8.51 10.82
N THR A 339 -3.28 -7.40 11.35
CA THR A 339 -2.77 -7.36 12.74
C THR A 339 -3.67 -6.54 13.64
N GLY A 340 -4.45 -5.59 13.11
CA GLY A 340 -5.14 -4.59 13.94
C GLY A 340 -4.17 -3.71 14.75
N ILE A 341 -2.87 -3.80 14.48
CA ILE A 341 -1.81 -3.10 15.20
C ILE A 341 -1.37 -1.92 14.34
N ASP A 342 -1.43 -0.72 14.92
CA ASP A 342 -0.74 0.43 14.36
C ASP A 342 0.77 0.21 14.48
N LEU A 343 1.43 0.05 13.34
CA LEU A 343 2.88 -0.12 13.25
C LEU A 343 3.62 1.23 13.11
N GLY A 344 2.91 2.36 13.22
CA GLY A 344 3.46 3.70 13.05
C GLY A 344 3.84 4.02 11.62
N TRP A 345 3.23 3.33 10.64
CA TRP A 345 3.57 3.48 9.23
C TRP A 345 2.92 4.72 8.64
N ARG A 346 3.60 5.26 7.63
CA ARG A 346 3.04 6.33 6.80
C ARG A 346 3.00 5.92 5.35
N LEU A 347 1.86 6.09 4.70
CA LEU A 347 1.75 6.01 3.25
C LEU A 347 2.12 7.35 2.66
N CYS A 348 3.20 7.36 1.89
CA CYS A 348 3.67 8.53 1.17
C CYS A 348 3.31 8.39 -0.31
N THR A 349 2.86 9.48 -0.93
CA THR A 349 2.60 9.55 -2.37
C THR A 349 3.22 10.81 -2.98
N ALA A 350 3.60 10.75 -4.25
CA ALA A 350 4.12 11.89 -4.98
C ALA A 350 3.73 11.87 -6.46
N SER A 351 3.39 13.02 -7.03
CA SER A 351 3.14 13.18 -8.46
C SER A 351 3.70 14.48 -9.01
N MET A 352 4.65 14.35 -9.94
CA MET A 352 5.23 15.49 -10.66
C MET A 352 4.35 15.93 -11.84
N THR A 353 3.85 17.16 -11.84
CA THR A 353 3.10 17.72 -12.98
C THR A 353 4.04 18.50 -13.89
N TYR A 354 3.98 18.22 -15.19
CA TYR A 354 4.75 18.95 -16.20
C TYR A 354 3.87 19.82 -17.09
N GLY A 355 4.45 20.90 -17.61
CA GLY A 355 3.80 21.82 -18.53
C GLY A 355 3.59 21.22 -19.93
N LYS A 356 3.18 22.07 -20.88
CA LYS A 356 3.00 21.65 -22.28
C LYS A 356 4.27 20.97 -22.81
N GLN A 357 4.09 19.80 -23.45
CA GLN A 357 5.19 18.98 -23.99
C GLN A 357 6.22 18.54 -22.94
N ALA A 358 5.86 18.58 -21.66
CA ALA A 358 6.75 18.33 -20.53
C ALA A 358 8.06 19.14 -20.57
N SER A 359 7.98 20.42 -20.96
CA SER A 359 9.13 21.33 -21.09
C SER A 359 9.55 22.03 -19.78
N ALA A 360 8.68 22.02 -18.77
CA ALA A 360 8.93 22.59 -17.45
C ALA A 360 8.19 21.79 -16.39
N ILE A 361 8.72 21.75 -15.17
CA ILE A 361 8.01 21.29 -13.99
C ILE A 361 7.06 22.39 -13.53
N ILE A 362 5.82 22.03 -13.19
CA ILE A 362 4.76 22.95 -12.76
C ILE A 362 4.46 22.79 -11.28
N ASP A 363 4.35 21.55 -10.81
CA ASP A 363 4.00 21.24 -9.42
C ASP A 363 4.54 19.85 -9.04
N LEU A 364 4.84 19.65 -7.76
CA LEU A 364 5.04 18.33 -7.18
C LEU A 364 4.03 18.18 -6.02
N GLU A 365 2.97 17.43 -6.29
CA GLU A 365 2.01 17.07 -5.24
C GLU A 365 2.61 15.94 -4.40
N THR A 366 2.65 16.10 -3.08
CA THR A 366 3.05 15.03 -2.15
C THR A 366 2.10 14.93 -0.97
N HIS A 367 1.89 13.70 -0.49
CA HIS A 367 1.11 13.40 0.70
C HIS A 367 1.87 12.42 1.58
N SER A 368 1.70 12.51 2.90
CA SER A 368 2.27 11.56 3.87
C SER A 368 1.27 11.36 4.99
N GLU A 369 0.60 10.20 4.99
CA GLU A 369 -0.52 9.92 5.89
C GLU A 369 -0.21 8.73 6.79
N PRO A 370 -0.53 8.78 8.10
CA PRO A 370 -0.56 7.57 8.92
C PRO A 370 -1.47 6.53 8.28
N ILE A 371 -1.03 5.28 8.24
CA ILE A 371 -1.79 4.19 7.64
C ILE A 371 -1.78 2.95 8.54
N LEU A 372 -2.97 2.43 8.83
CA LEU A 372 -3.09 1.11 9.43
C LEU A 372 -2.70 0.02 8.41
N PRO A 373 -1.85 -0.96 8.78
CA PRO A 373 -1.48 -2.07 7.89
C PRO A 373 -2.68 -2.83 7.33
N ASP A 374 -3.80 -2.85 8.06
CA ASP A 374 -5.05 -3.49 7.67
C ASP A 374 -5.62 -2.95 6.35
N TRP A 375 -5.36 -1.67 6.02
CA TRP A 375 -5.76 -1.07 4.74
C TRP A 375 -5.00 -1.65 3.55
N LEU A 376 -3.80 -2.20 3.77
CA LEU A 376 -3.02 -2.86 2.73
C LEU A 376 -3.58 -4.25 2.43
N THR A 377 -4.33 -4.87 3.34
CA THR A 377 -4.89 -6.22 3.15
C THR A 377 -5.87 -6.28 1.97
N GLY A 378 -6.14 -7.49 1.46
CA GLY A 378 -7.08 -7.64 0.36
C GLY A 378 -8.50 -7.15 0.67
N LEU A 379 -8.96 -7.23 1.93
CA LEU A 379 -10.26 -6.69 2.34
C LEU A 379 -10.19 -5.18 2.54
N GLY A 380 -9.21 -4.69 3.31
CA GLY A 380 -9.02 -3.25 3.55
C GLY A 380 -8.88 -2.46 2.26
N GLY A 381 -8.10 -2.95 1.30
CA GLY A 381 -7.96 -2.32 -0.02
C GLY A 381 -9.29 -2.16 -0.75
N ARG A 382 -10.16 -3.18 -0.74
CA ARG A 382 -11.51 -3.08 -1.36
C ARG A 382 -12.42 -2.08 -0.66
N VAL A 383 -12.32 -1.99 0.66
CA VAL A 383 -13.07 -1.01 1.45
C VAL A 383 -12.60 0.40 1.09
N LEU A 384 -11.29 0.57 0.99
CA LEU A 384 -10.67 1.84 0.66
C LEU A 384 -10.95 2.27 -0.79
N ASP A 385 -10.97 1.34 -1.76
CA ASP A 385 -11.37 1.65 -3.15
C ASP A 385 -12.77 2.25 -3.23
N LYS A 386 -13.69 1.72 -2.42
CA LYS A 386 -15.08 2.21 -2.34
C LYS A 386 -15.15 3.57 -1.66
N ALA A 387 -14.36 3.77 -0.61
CA ALA A 387 -14.23 5.07 0.04
C ALA A 387 -13.68 6.13 -0.93
N VAL A 388 -12.63 5.80 -1.68
CA VAL A 388 -12.06 6.66 -2.74
C VAL A 388 -13.11 6.97 -3.80
N ALA A 389 -13.88 5.97 -4.25
CA ALA A 389 -14.94 6.18 -5.24
C ALA A 389 -16.06 7.09 -4.71
N GLY A 390 -16.51 6.88 -3.46
CA GLY A 390 -17.52 7.72 -2.80
C GLY A 390 -17.09 9.17 -2.66
N LEU A 391 -15.87 9.41 -2.17
CA LEU A 391 -15.29 10.75 -2.06
C LEU A 391 -15.08 11.40 -3.43
N GLY A 392 -14.69 10.62 -4.44
CA GLY A 392 -14.63 11.06 -5.83
C GLY A 392 -15.99 11.52 -6.38
N ALA A 393 -17.05 10.76 -6.07
CA ALA A 393 -18.42 11.14 -6.46
C ALA A 393 -18.88 12.43 -5.78
N MET A 394 -18.50 12.69 -4.53
CA MET A 394 -18.78 13.96 -3.85
C MET A 394 -18.13 15.15 -4.55
N ARG A 395 -16.85 15.01 -4.94
CA ARG A 395 -16.15 16.02 -5.73
C ARG A 395 -16.87 16.30 -7.05
N ASP A 396 -17.29 15.25 -7.75
CA ASP A 396 -17.98 15.39 -9.03
C ASP A 396 -19.39 15.99 -8.89
N ALA A 397 -20.09 15.73 -7.79
CA ALA A 397 -21.35 16.38 -7.44
C ALA A 397 -21.14 17.88 -7.22
N TRP A 398 -20.12 18.28 -6.46
CA TRP A 398 -19.79 19.70 -6.25
C TRP A 398 -19.40 20.41 -7.55
N ARG A 399 -18.54 19.79 -8.37
CA ARG A 399 -18.19 20.30 -9.72
C ARG A 399 -19.42 20.52 -10.60
N SER A 400 -20.35 19.56 -10.60
CA SER A 400 -21.58 19.64 -11.38
C SER A 400 -22.51 20.75 -10.90
N TYR A 401 -22.61 20.94 -9.58
CA TYR A 401 -23.35 22.04 -8.97
C TYR A 401 -22.75 23.40 -9.35
N ARG A 402 -21.43 23.57 -9.19
CA ARG A 402 -20.69 24.80 -9.56
C ARG A 402 -20.90 25.18 -11.02
N LEU A 403 -20.74 24.21 -11.93
CA LEU A 403 -20.95 24.41 -13.36
C LEU A 403 -22.39 24.81 -13.70
N SER A 404 -23.36 24.19 -13.02
CA SER A 404 -24.78 24.47 -13.22
C SER A 404 -25.14 25.88 -12.76
N MET A 405 -24.59 26.33 -11.63
CA MET A 405 -24.80 27.68 -11.09
C MET A 405 -24.17 28.75 -12.00
N ALA A 406 -22.95 28.55 -12.48
CA ALA A 406 -22.30 29.48 -13.41
C ALA A 406 -23.03 29.58 -14.76
N THR A 407 -23.57 28.46 -15.24
CA THR A 407 -24.41 28.42 -16.45
C THR A 407 -25.71 29.18 -16.25
N ALA A 408 -26.36 29.00 -15.08
CA ALA A 408 -27.58 29.72 -14.72
C ALA A 408 -27.33 31.23 -14.72
N ALA A 409 -26.20 31.67 -14.15
CA ALA A 409 -25.76 33.06 -14.06
C ALA A 409 -25.46 33.75 -15.39
N GLY A 410 -25.65 33.08 -16.53
CA GLY A 410 -25.29 33.61 -17.85
C GLY A 410 -23.79 33.80 -18.07
N SER A 411 -22.96 33.38 -17.09
CA SER A 411 -21.50 33.48 -17.14
C SER A 411 -20.88 32.42 -18.08
N MET A 412 -21.68 31.48 -18.57
CA MET A 412 -21.28 30.49 -19.56
C MET A 412 -22.36 30.23 -20.62
N THR A 413 -21.99 30.31 -21.89
CA THR A 413 -22.74 29.71 -23.01
C THR A 413 -22.06 28.41 -23.47
N HIS A 414 -22.73 27.57 -24.26
CA HIS A 414 -22.20 26.26 -24.73
C HIS A 414 -20.88 26.33 -25.51
N SER A 415 -20.41 27.51 -25.92
CA SER A 415 -19.14 27.71 -26.64
C SER A 415 -17.90 27.87 -25.74
N HIS A 416 -18.02 27.95 -24.41
CA HIS A 416 -16.90 28.24 -23.50
C HIS A 416 -16.25 27.01 -22.85
N ARG A 417 -15.81 26.01 -23.63
CA ARG A 417 -15.20 24.78 -23.08
C ARG A 417 -14.03 25.06 -22.12
N ALA A 418 -13.10 25.94 -22.48
CA ALA A 418 -11.94 26.25 -21.64
C ALA A 418 -12.33 26.87 -20.28
N ARG A 419 -13.36 27.73 -20.26
CA ARG A 419 -13.86 28.35 -19.02
C ARG A 419 -14.60 27.34 -18.14
N ALA A 420 -15.34 26.42 -18.75
CA ALA A 420 -15.98 25.32 -18.05
C ALA A 420 -14.95 24.37 -17.42
N ASP A 421 -13.86 24.08 -18.12
CA ASP A 421 -12.78 23.23 -17.60
C ASP A 421 -12.04 23.90 -16.44
N ALA A 422 -11.76 25.20 -16.54
CA ALA A 422 -11.19 25.99 -15.43
C ALA A 422 -12.11 25.97 -14.19
N LEU A 423 -13.41 26.24 -14.37
CA LEU A 423 -14.36 26.22 -13.25
C LEU A 423 -14.48 24.85 -12.59
N ARG A 424 -14.37 23.75 -13.36
CA ARG A 424 -14.35 22.40 -12.78
C ARG A 424 -13.06 22.12 -12.01
N ALA A 425 -11.94 22.68 -12.43
CA ALA A 425 -10.68 22.60 -11.69
C ALA A 425 -10.81 23.38 -10.37
N ASP A 426 -11.26 24.64 -10.41
CA ASP A 426 -11.47 25.45 -9.22
C ASP A 426 -12.45 24.78 -8.22
N ALA A 427 -13.55 24.24 -8.72
CA ALA A 427 -14.50 23.49 -7.90
C ALA A 427 -13.88 22.21 -7.30
N ALA A 428 -12.98 21.54 -8.02
CA ALA A 428 -12.25 20.40 -7.48
C ALA A 428 -11.39 20.83 -6.29
N ASP A 429 -10.62 21.90 -6.48
CA ASP A 429 -9.69 22.42 -5.50
C ASP A 429 -10.43 22.91 -4.24
N GLU A 430 -11.63 23.50 -4.40
CA GLU A 430 -12.53 23.82 -3.29
C GLU A 430 -12.95 22.59 -2.48
N ALA A 431 -13.28 21.49 -3.16
CA ALA A 431 -13.68 20.23 -2.53
C ALA A 431 -12.52 19.53 -1.80
N GLU A 432 -11.29 19.73 -2.25
CA GLU A 432 -10.18 18.83 -1.96
C GLU A 432 -9.79 18.82 -0.48
N GLN A 433 -9.78 19.97 0.22
CA GLN A 433 -9.40 20.03 1.64
C GLN A 433 -10.31 19.16 2.54
N THR A 434 -11.62 19.19 2.31
CA THR A 434 -12.60 18.40 3.06
C THR A 434 -12.44 16.91 2.75
N LEU A 435 -12.20 16.56 1.48
CA LEU A 435 -12.04 15.18 1.06
C LEU A 435 -10.70 14.58 1.50
N ASP A 436 -9.63 15.37 1.50
CA ASP A 436 -8.31 15.01 2.04
C ASP A 436 -8.42 14.74 3.55
N THR A 437 -9.12 15.62 4.27
CA THR A 437 -9.38 15.44 5.71
C THR A 437 -10.14 14.15 5.99
N ALA A 438 -11.18 13.85 5.20
CA ALA A 438 -11.92 12.60 5.32
C ALA A 438 -11.02 11.38 5.06
N MET A 439 -10.22 11.41 3.98
CA MET A 439 -9.31 10.32 3.64
C MET A 439 -8.23 10.09 4.71
N SER A 440 -7.61 11.16 5.23
CA SER A 440 -6.62 11.07 6.31
C SER A 440 -7.20 10.40 7.57
N ARG A 441 -8.46 10.73 7.93
CA ARG A 441 -9.15 10.11 9.08
C ARG A 441 -9.50 8.64 8.84
N ILE A 442 -9.79 8.25 7.60
CA ILE A 442 -9.97 6.85 7.20
C ILE A 442 -8.65 6.08 7.32
N LEU A 443 -7.57 6.58 6.73
CA LEU A 443 -6.27 5.89 6.69
C LEU A 443 -5.69 5.67 8.10
N SER A 444 -5.84 6.66 8.98
CA SER A 444 -5.44 6.57 10.38
C SER A 444 -6.38 5.72 11.27
N GLY A 445 -7.52 5.26 10.73
CA GLY A 445 -8.52 4.51 11.48
C GLY A 445 -9.30 5.32 12.51
N ARG A 446 -9.19 6.66 12.49
CA ARG A 446 -9.93 7.56 13.39
C ARG A 446 -11.43 7.57 13.11
N LEU A 447 -11.81 7.36 11.86
CA LEU A 447 -13.20 7.21 11.42
C LEU A 447 -13.30 6.04 10.45
N ASP A 448 -14.42 5.30 10.50
CA ASP A 448 -14.74 4.40 9.41
C ASP A 448 -15.14 5.20 8.15
N PRO A 449 -15.02 4.58 6.96
CA PRO A 449 -15.32 5.25 5.70
C PRO A 449 -16.71 5.87 5.58
N VAL A 450 -17.73 5.29 6.21
CA VAL A 450 -19.11 5.78 6.08
C VAL A 450 -19.30 7.05 6.89
N HIS A 451 -18.82 7.08 8.13
CA HIS A 451 -18.88 8.30 8.95
C HIS A 451 -18.01 9.42 8.37
N ALA A 452 -16.80 9.13 7.91
CA ALA A 452 -15.94 10.12 7.26
C ALA A 452 -16.61 10.73 6.00
N ALA A 453 -17.26 9.90 5.19
CA ALA A 453 -18.02 10.35 4.03
C ALA A 453 -19.25 11.18 4.44
N ALA A 454 -19.97 10.79 5.49
CA ALA A 454 -21.13 11.54 5.99
C ALA A 454 -20.74 12.92 6.53
N GLU A 455 -19.64 13.03 7.28
CA GLU A 455 -19.10 14.31 7.75
C GLU A 455 -18.70 15.22 6.57
N ALA A 456 -17.97 14.67 5.60
CA ALA A 456 -17.57 15.42 4.39
C ALA A 456 -18.79 15.92 3.59
N ALA A 457 -19.80 15.05 3.39
CA ALA A 457 -21.03 15.42 2.72
C ALA A 457 -21.78 16.52 3.47
N SER A 458 -21.84 16.44 4.81
CA SER A 458 -22.45 17.46 5.65
C SER A 458 -21.74 18.80 5.51
N GLU A 459 -20.41 18.81 5.52
CA GLU A 459 -19.60 20.02 5.36
C GLU A 459 -19.82 20.68 3.98
N ILE A 460 -19.71 19.90 2.90
CA ILE A 460 -19.96 20.38 1.52
C ILE A 460 -21.40 20.90 1.39
N SER A 461 -22.36 20.24 2.03
CA SER A 461 -23.76 20.67 2.04
C SER A 461 -24.02 21.95 2.82
N ALA A 462 -23.09 22.38 3.68
CA ALA A 462 -23.17 23.63 4.43
C ALA A 462 -22.51 24.81 3.71
N TRP A 463 -21.74 24.56 2.64
CA TRP A 463 -21.06 25.61 1.90
C TRP A 463 -22.01 26.62 1.26
N PRO A 464 -21.62 27.90 1.22
CA PRO A 464 -22.43 28.95 0.62
C PRO A 464 -22.70 28.63 -0.85
N SER A 465 -23.86 29.10 -1.34
CA SER A 465 -24.11 29.11 -2.79
C SER A 465 -23.01 29.96 -3.44
N PRO A 466 -22.35 29.46 -4.51
CA PRO A 466 -21.44 30.28 -5.32
C PRO A 466 -22.16 31.56 -5.74
N ASP A 467 -21.45 32.70 -5.71
CA ASP A 467 -21.98 34.06 -5.83
C ASP A 467 -23.22 34.15 -6.71
N GLN A 468 -24.34 34.55 -6.11
CA GLN A 468 -25.59 34.78 -6.81
C GLN A 468 -25.59 36.21 -7.37
N PRO A 469 -25.49 36.44 -8.70
CA PRO A 469 -25.70 37.78 -9.22
C PRO A 469 -27.13 38.28 -8.91
N SER A 470 -27.23 39.46 -8.33
CA SER A 470 -28.51 40.17 -8.13
C SER A 470 -28.81 41.10 -9.32
N PRO A 471 -30.10 41.29 -9.73
CA PRO A 471 -31.25 40.44 -9.50
C PRO A 471 -31.40 39.47 -10.68
N PHE A 472 -31.31 38.16 -10.38
CA PHE A 472 -31.57 37.10 -11.34
C PHE A 472 -33.01 37.16 -11.88
N ALA A 473 -33.18 37.67 -13.09
CA ALA A 473 -34.26 37.19 -13.95
C ALA A 473 -33.81 35.81 -14.49
N PRO A 474 -34.59 34.73 -14.32
CA PRO A 474 -34.22 33.41 -14.83
C PRO A 474 -34.26 33.46 -16.37
N HIS A 475 -33.17 33.88 -17.01
CA HIS A 475 -33.10 33.96 -18.46
C HIS A 475 -33.18 32.58 -19.14
N ASN A 476 -32.99 31.48 -18.39
CA ASN A 476 -32.97 30.10 -18.93
C ASN A 476 -33.71 29.07 -18.05
N GLY A 477 -34.65 29.46 -17.18
CA GLY A 477 -35.48 28.51 -16.41
C GLY A 477 -34.75 27.64 -15.36
N VAL A 478 -33.51 27.96 -15.00
CA VAL A 478 -32.76 27.23 -13.96
C VAL A 478 -33.14 27.75 -12.57
N ILE A 479 -33.66 26.88 -11.71
CA ILE A 479 -34.08 27.20 -10.33
C ILE A 479 -32.96 26.80 -9.35
N PRO A 480 -32.29 27.75 -8.65
CA PRO A 480 -31.20 27.46 -7.72
C PRO A 480 -31.56 26.44 -6.63
N ALA A 481 -32.79 26.50 -6.10
CA ALA A 481 -33.29 25.54 -5.13
C ALA A 481 -33.33 24.10 -5.66
N LEU A 482 -33.69 23.90 -6.94
CA LEU A 482 -33.66 22.57 -7.58
C LEU A 482 -32.23 22.07 -7.78
N ARG A 483 -31.29 22.96 -8.12
CA ARG A 483 -29.87 22.59 -8.26
C ARG A 483 -29.23 22.25 -6.92
N ARG A 484 -29.59 22.97 -5.85
CA ARG A 484 -29.16 22.64 -4.49
C ARG A 484 -29.75 21.31 -4.04
N ARG A 485 -31.02 21.03 -4.34
CA ARG A 485 -31.63 19.73 -4.07
C ARG A 485 -30.92 18.58 -4.79
N ALA A 486 -30.59 18.75 -6.07
CA ALA A 486 -29.83 17.76 -6.83
C ALA A 486 -28.44 17.48 -6.22
N LEU A 487 -27.72 18.53 -5.78
CA LEU A 487 -26.47 18.35 -5.04
C LEU A 487 -26.66 17.51 -3.78
N LEU A 488 -27.71 17.77 -2.99
CA LEU A 488 -27.99 17.00 -1.77
C LEU A 488 -28.34 15.54 -2.07
N GLU A 489 -29.09 15.29 -3.14
CA GLU A 489 -29.41 13.94 -3.62
C GLU A 489 -28.13 13.19 -4.07
N ASP A 490 -27.25 13.86 -4.82
CA ASP A 490 -25.97 13.29 -5.27
C ASP A 490 -24.99 13.02 -4.10
N LEU A 491 -24.89 13.93 -3.13
CA LEU A 491 -24.08 13.74 -1.92
C LEU A 491 -24.62 12.59 -1.08
N SER A 492 -25.94 12.50 -0.90
CA SER A 492 -26.60 11.39 -0.21
C SER A 492 -26.34 10.07 -0.93
N ALA A 493 -26.41 10.05 -2.26
CA ALA A 493 -26.07 8.88 -3.07
C ALA A 493 -24.58 8.51 -3.00
N ALA A 494 -23.67 9.45 -2.81
CA ALA A 494 -22.26 9.15 -2.60
C ALA A 494 -22.00 8.45 -1.25
N VAL A 495 -22.76 8.80 -0.21
CA VAL A 495 -22.70 8.16 1.12
C VAL A 495 -23.45 6.83 1.17
N LEU A 496 -24.65 6.78 0.58
CA LEU A 496 -25.59 5.65 0.69
C LEU A 496 -25.64 4.76 -0.56
N GLY A 497 -24.83 5.08 -1.57
CA GLY A 497 -24.79 4.37 -2.84
C GLY A 497 -24.42 2.89 -2.65
N PRO A 498 -24.69 2.04 -3.66
CA PRO A 498 -24.50 0.60 -3.55
C PRO A 498 -23.08 0.20 -3.13
N ASP A 499 -22.07 1.02 -3.41
CA ASP A 499 -20.69 0.79 -3.01
C ASP A 499 -20.46 0.97 -1.50
N MET A 500 -20.99 2.04 -0.89
CA MET A 500 -20.83 2.38 0.53
C MET A 500 -21.90 1.74 1.44
N SER A 501 -23.12 1.55 0.93
CA SER A 501 -24.19 0.78 1.59
C SER A 501 -23.77 -0.68 1.83
N TYR A 502 -23.09 -1.29 0.86
CA TYR A 502 -22.50 -2.62 1.02
C TYR A 502 -21.41 -2.70 2.09
N LEU A 503 -20.66 -1.61 2.35
CA LEU A 503 -19.71 -1.57 3.47
C LEU A 503 -20.42 -1.50 4.81
N THR A 504 -21.54 -0.78 4.87
CA THR A 504 -22.41 -0.75 6.03
C THR A 504 -23.01 -2.13 6.29
N ASP A 505 -23.42 -2.84 5.25
CA ASP A 505 -23.99 -4.20 5.36
C ASP A 505 -22.94 -5.27 5.66
N VAL A 506 -21.73 -5.17 5.10
CA VAL A 506 -20.60 -6.06 5.44
C VAL A 506 -20.08 -5.80 6.84
N ALA A 507 -19.92 -4.53 7.24
CA ALA A 507 -19.53 -4.17 8.60
C ALA A 507 -20.62 -4.59 9.60
N ARG A 508 -21.90 -4.45 9.25
CA ARG A 508 -23.03 -4.95 10.05
C ARG A 508 -23.07 -6.47 10.12
N ALA A 509 -22.81 -7.18 9.02
CA ALA A 509 -22.76 -8.65 8.99
C ALA A 509 -21.55 -9.23 9.75
N ILE A 510 -20.40 -8.55 9.72
CA ILE A 510 -19.21 -8.88 10.52
C ILE A 510 -19.47 -8.56 12.00
N ALA A 511 -20.05 -7.39 12.31
CA ALA A 511 -20.36 -6.96 13.67
C ALA A 511 -21.54 -7.72 14.31
N GLN A 512 -22.33 -8.45 13.53
CA GLN A 512 -23.42 -9.30 14.02
C GLN A 512 -22.99 -10.76 14.26
N GLU A 513 -21.73 -11.14 13.99
CA GLU A 513 -21.12 -12.46 14.22
C GLU A 513 -21.92 -13.71 13.77
N THR A 514 -22.97 -13.60 12.97
CA THR A 514 -23.88 -14.74 12.76
C THR A 514 -23.61 -15.61 11.53
N GLU A 515 -22.78 -15.23 10.55
CA GLU A 515 -22.74 -15.99 9.30
C GLU A 515 -21.37 -16.10 8.63
N SER A 516 -20.89 -17.34 8.46
CA SER A 516 -19.76 -17.64 7.58
C SER A 516 -20.05 -17.14 6.15
N LEU A 517 -19.00 -16.84 5.38
CA LEU A 517 -19.08 -16.47 3.95
C LEU A 517 -19.96 -17.42 3.12
N ASP A 518 -20.08 -18.69 3.55
CA ASP A 518 -20.93 -19.71 2.92
C ASP A 518 -22.43 -19.49 3.15
N HIS A 519 -22.80 -18.92 4.30
CA HIS A 519 -24.19 -18.62 4.64
C HIS A 519 -24.64 -17.31 3.98
N LEU A 520 -23.80 -16.28 3.97
CA LEU A 520 -24.06 -15.03 3.22
C LEU A 520 -24.24 -15.28 1.73
N ALA A 521 -23.42 -16.16 1.14
CA ALA A 521 -23.59 -16.59 -0.25
C ALA A 521 -24.90 -17.37 -0.48
N ARG A 522 -25.36 -18.15 0.50
CA ARG A 522 -26.64 -18.88 0.45
C ARG A 522 -27.84 -17.92 0.54
N THR A 523 -27.85 -17.00 1.49
CA THR A 523 -28.92 -16.02 1.72
C THR A 523 -29.11 -15.11 0.52
N ALA A 524 -28.02 -14.62 -0.08
CA ALA A 524 -28.10 -13.80 -1.29
C ALA A 524 -28.64 -14.59 -2.51
N LEU A 525 -28.27 -15.87 -2.65
CA LEU A 525 -28.82 -16.75 -3.71
C LEU A 525 -30.30 -17.07 -3.50
N GLU A 526 -30.75 -17.22 -2.25
CA GLU A 526 -32.16 -17.46 -1.89
C GLU A 526 -33.03 -16.20 -2.05
N GLN A 527 -32.43 -15.01 -1.91
CA GLN A 527 -33.04 -13.73 -2.26
C GLN A 527 -32.98 -13.39 -3.77
N GLY A 528 -32.59 -14.36 -4.61
CA GLY A 528 -32.68 -14.26 -6.07
C GLY A 528 -31.46 -13.64 -6.77
N TRP A 529 -30.36 -13.39 -6.06
CA TRP A 529 -29.16 -12.83 -6.68
C TRP A 529 -28.48 -13.87 -7.59
N PRO A 530 -28.05 -13.51 -8.81
CA PRO A 530 -27.39 -14.45 -9.71
C PRO A 530 -25.97 -14.79 -9.21
N SER A 531 -25.59 -16.07 -9.30
CA SER A 531 -24.28 -16.58 -8.82
C SER A 531 -23.07 -15.89 -9.44
N THR A 532 -23.24 -15.22 -10.57
CA THR A 532 -22.22 -14.41 -11.25
C THR A 532 -21.98 -13.06 -10.56
N ALA A 533 -23.01 -12.43 -9.99
CA ALA A 533 -22.87 -11.19 -9.21
C ALA A 533 -22.17 -11.46 -7.87
N LEU A 534 -22.49 -12.58 -7.22
CA LEU A 534 -21.83 -13.02 -5.99
C LEU A 534 -20.38 -13.46 -6.23
N ALA A 535 -20.10 -14.09 -7.37
CA ALA A 535 -18.73 -14.43 -7.80
C ALA A 535 -17.85 -13.18 -7.94
N HIS A 536 -18.41 -12.11 -8.50
CA HIS A 536 -17.75 -10.82 -8.62
C HIS A 536 -17.52 -10.16 -7.24
N ALA A 537 -18.53 -10.16 -6.37
CA ALA A 537 -18.47 -9.57 -5.03
C ALA A 537 -17.44 -10.25 -4.10
N TYR A 538 -17.28 -11.58 -4.21
CA TYR A 538 -16.34 -12.34 -3.39
C TYR A 538 -15.00 -12.65 -4.07
N GLY A 539 -14.80 -12.21 -5.32
CA GLY A 539 -13.60 -12.52 -6.09
C GLY A 539 -13.38 -14.03 -6.32
N LYS A 540 -14.47 -14.79 -6.47
CA LYS A 540 -14.46 -16.25 -6.67
C LYS A 540 -15.06 -16.60 -8.03
N SER A 541 -14.80 -17.80 -8.52
CA SER A 541 -15.53 -18.30 -9.71
C SER A 541 -16.99 -18.61 -9.36
N ALA A 542 -17.91 -18.45 -10.32
CA ALA A 542 -19.33 -18.81 -10.14
C ALA A 542 -19.52 -20.28 -9.71
N SER A 543 -18.62 -21.16 -10.13
CA SER A 543 -18.57 -22.56 -9.70
C SER A 543 -18.08 -22.74 -8.25
N SER A 544 -17.18 -21.88 -7.75
CA SER A 544 -16.83 -21.83 -6.33
C SER A 544 -17.99 -21.33 -5.47
N VAL A 545 -18.69 -20.26 -5.87
CA VAL A 545 -19.87 -19.77 -5.14
C VAL A 545 -20.98 -20.83 -5.08
N LYS A 546 -21.18 -21.56 -6.18
CA LYS A 546 -22.14 -22.67 -6.22
C LYS A 546 -21.77 -23.83 -5.28
N ARG A 547 -20.47 -24.12 -5.11
CA ARG A 547 -19.97 -25.12 -4.15
C ARG A 547 -20.21 -24.70 -2.70
N LEU A 548 -20.01 -23.42 -2.36
CA LEU A 548 -20.28 -22.89 -1.02
C LEU A 548 -21.77 -22.99 -0.68
N ARG A 549 -22.66 -22.66 -1.64
CA ARG A 549 -24.11 -22.87 -1.51
C ARG A 549 -24.48 -24.34 -1.25
N ASP A 550 -23.90 -25.26 -2.02
CA ASP A 550 -24.22 -26.69 -1.90
C ASP A 550 -23.66 -27.27 -0.59
N HIS A 551 -22.58 -26.71 -0.04
CA HIS A 551 -22.03 -27.02 1.28
C HIS A 551 -22.94 -26.50 2.41
N ALA A 552 -23.41 -25.26 2.31
CA ALA A 552 -24.30 -24.63 3.29
C ALA A 552 -25.70 -25.27 3.37
N ARG A 553 -26.16 -25.96 2.32
CA ARG A 553 -27.40 -26.75 2.34
C ARG A 553 -27.27 -28.05 3.13
N ALA A 554 -26.06 -28.57 3.31
CA ALA A 554 -25.84 -29.83 4.01
C ALA A 554 -25.82 -29.68 5.56
N THR A 555 -25.75 -28.45 6.08
CA THR A 555 -25.42 -28.16 7.49
C THR A 555 -26.59 -27.67 8.36
N THR A 556 -27.83 -27.74 7.91
CA THR A 556 -28.97 -27.15 8.65
C THR A 556 -29.59 -28.10 9.67
N VAL A 557 -29.34 -27.90 10.97
CA VAL A 557 -30.34 -27.83 12.08
C VAL A 557 -29.67 -27.19 13.32
N SER A 558 -30.07 -25.97 13.68
CA SER A 558 -30.36 -25.52 15.06
C SER A 558 -30.90 -24.08 14.99
N ALA A 559 -31.96 -23.78 15.75
CA ALA A 559 -32.64 -22.49 15.78
C ALA A 559 -31.74 -21.35 16.30
N PRO A 560 -32.00 -20.07 15.96
CA PRO A 560 -31.18 -18.95 16.42
C PRO A 560 -31.42 -18.70 17.92
N GLY A 561 -30.33 -18.67 18.69
CA GLY A 561 -30.33 -18.23 20.08
C GLY A 561 -30.52 -16.71 20.20
N PRO A 562 -30.70 -16.18 21.43
CA PRO A 562 -30.97 -14.75 21.65
C PRO A 562 -29.77 -13.86 21.26
N ASP A 563 -30.09 -12.61 20.91
CA ASP A 563 -29.21 -11.54 20.44
C ASP A 563 -28.02 -11.23 21.41
N PRO A 564 -26.75 -11.45 21.02
CA PRO A 564 -25.58 -11.35 21.90
C PRO A 564 -24.97 -9.94 22.03
N ARG A 565 -25.52 -8.94 21.33
CA ARG A 565 -24.98 -7.56 21.31
C ARG A 565 -24.80 -6.88 22.68
N PRO A 566 -25.69 -7.09 23.68
CA PRO A 566 -25.50 -6.54 25.03
C PRO A 566 -24.32 -7.17 25.77
N ASP A 567 -24.11 -8.48 25.59
CA ASP A 567 -23.10 -9.26 26.32
C ASP A 567 -21.67 -8.99 25.79
N MET A 568 -21.53 -8.66 24.50
CA MET A 568 -20.24 -8.31 23.88
C MET A 568 -19.72 -6.92 24.31
N MET A 569 -20.61 -5.92 24.41
CA MET A 569 -20.23 -4.59 24.89
C MET A 569 -19.74 -4.66 26.34
N ASP A 570 -20.40 -5.51 27.14
CA ASP A 570 -20.06 -5.77 28.53
C ASP A 570 -18.73 -6.53 28.67
N ALA A 571 -18.47 -7.54 27.83
CA ALA A 571 -17.20 -8.27 27.80
C ALA A 571 -16.00 -7.38 27.45
N ARG A 572 -16.16 -6.44 26.51
CA ARG A 572 -15.11 -5.49 26.11
C ARG A 572 -14.74 -4.51 27.23
N ILE A 573 -15.73 -3.91 27.87
CA ILE A 573 -15.53 -3.01 29.03
C ILE A 573 -14.84 -3.74 30.18
N ARG A 574 -15.21 -5.01 30.39
CA ARG A 574 -14.63 -5.90 31.40
C ARG A 574 -13.16 -6.21 31.10
N ILE A 575 -12.79 -6.60 29.88
CA ILE A 575 -11.39 -6.86 29.48
C ILE A 575 -10.50 -5.61 29.63
N GLN A 576 -11.03 -4.43 29.27
CA GLN A 576 -10.34 -3.15 29.48
C GLN A 576 -10.11 -2.86 30.97
N THR A 577 -11.10 -3.17 31.82
CA THR A 577 -10.99 -3.01 33.28
C THR A 577 -9.91 -3.93 33.87
N LEU A 578 -9.83 -5.20 33.45
CA LEU A 578 -8.76 -6.12 33.90
C LEU A 578 -7.37 -5.66 33.47
N SER A 579 -7.26 -5.19 32.23
CA SER A 579 -6.00 -4.71 31.68
C SER A 579 -5.47 -3.50 32.45
N GLN A 580 -6.34 -2.57 32.82
CA GLN A 580 -5.97 -1.41 33.63
C GLN A 580 -5.54 -1.81 35.04
N LEU A 581 -6.30 -2.70 35.69
CA LEU A 581 -5.97 -3.17 37.05
C LEU A 581 -4.66 -3.98 37.10
N LEU A 582 -4.32 -4.73 36.05
CA LEU A 582 -3.02 -5.41 35.92
C LEU A 582 -1.87 -4.42 35.81
N MET A 583 -2.04 -3.35 35.03
CA MET A 583 -1.02 -2.30 34.91
C MET A 583 -0.81 -1.54 36.22
N ASP A 584 -1.89 -1.25 36.96
CA ASP A 584 -1.82 -0.60 38.27
C ASP A 584 -1.08 -1.47 39.29
N LEU A 585 -1.29 -2.79 39.27
CA LEU A 585 -0.57 -3.76 40.10
C LEU A 585 0.92 -3.85 39.74
N CYS A 586 1.27 -3.85 38.46
CA CYS A 586 2.68 -3.82 38.01
C CYS A 586 3.38 -2.53 38.45
N ALA A 587 2.72 -1.37 38.32
CA ALA A 587 3.25 -0.09 38.78
C ALA A 587 3.44 -0.05 40.30
N GLN A 588 2.53 -0.66 41.07
CA GLN A 588 2.64 -0.77 42.51
C GLN A 588 3.78 -1.70 42.94
N ALA A 589 4.01 -2.81 42.23
CA ALA A 589 5.13 -3.72 42.49
C ALA A 589 6.50 -3.10 42.19
N GLU A 590 6.61 -2.29 41.13
CA GLU A 590 7.80 -1.47 40.86
C GLU A 590 8.06 -0.46 41.98
N ALA A 591 7.02 0.25 42.45
CA ALA A 591 7.14 1.22 43.54
C ALA A 591 7.57 0.58 44.87
N GLN A 592 7.32 -0.71 45.05
CA GLN A 592 7.78 -1.52 46.19
C GLN A 592 9.17 -2.16 45.97
N GLY A 593 9.87 -1.80 44.89
CA GLY A 593 11.26 -2.21 44.64
C GLY A 593 11.43 -3.60 44.01
N LYS A 594 10.37 -4.18 43.42
CA LYS A 594 10.49 -5.45 42.68
C LYS A 594 11.15 -5.24 41.32
N SER A 595 12.04 -6.16 40.92
CA SER A 595 12.75 -6.07 39.65
C SER A 595 11.82 -6.39 38.47
N MET A 596 12.07 -5.74 37.32
CA MET A 596 11.26 -5.92 36.11
C MET A 596 11.20 -7.38 35.65
N ALA A 597 12.31 -8.12 35.74
CA ALA A 597 12.35 -9.55 35.41
C ALA A 597 11.43 -10.39 36.32
N SER A 598 11.32 -10.03 37.61
CA SER A 598 10.39 -10.68 38.54
C SER A 598 8.93 -10.37 38.21
N ILE A 599 8.64 -9.17 37.69
CA ILE A 599 7.30 -8.75 37.28
C ILE A 599 6.89 -9.45 35.99
N GLU A 600 7.79 -9.54 35.00
CA GLU A 600 7.58 -10.28 33.76
C GLU A 600 7.36 -11.78 34.01
N GLN A 601 8.13 -12.38 34.91
CA GLN A 601 7.98 -13.78 35.29
C GLN A 601 6.66 -14.06 36.04
N ALA A 602 6.20 -13.12 36.87
CA ALA A 602 4.95 -13.24 37.61
C ALA A 602 3.70 -12.95 36.75
N THR A 603 3.81 -12.10 35.73
CA THR A 603 2.68 -11.63 34.92
C THR A 603 2.58 -12.26 33.53
N GLY A 604 3.68 -12.81 32.99
CA GLY A 604 3.75 -13.35 31.64
C GLY A 604 3.72 -12.29 30.52
N VAL A 605 3.80 -10.99 30.86
CA VAL A 605 3.75 -9.87 29.91
C VAL A 605 5.17 -9.43 29.54
N SER A 606 5.48 -9.30 28.25
CA SER A 606 6.85 -8.98 27.78
C SER A 606 7.24 -7.51 27.98
N ARG A 607 8.54 -7.30 28.22
CA ARG A 607 9.20 -5.99 28.37
C ARG A 607 8.85 -4.97 27.30
N MET A 608 8.72 -5.41 26.05
CA MET A 608 8.47 -4.55 24.88
C MET A 608 7.07 -3.92 24.93
N THR A 609 6.09 -4.67 25.45
CA THR A 609 4.69 -4.25 25.62
C THR A 609 4.55 -3.24 26.76
N LEU A 610 5.37 -3.36 27.81
CA LEU A 610 5.41 -2.42 28.94
C LEU A 610 6.20 -1.14 28.60
N TYR A 611 7.31 -1.23 27.85
CA TYR A 611 8.18 -0.08 27.55
C TYR A 611 7.66 0.85 26.43
N ARG A 612 6.98 0.34 25.39
CA ARG A 612 6.47 1.16 24.26
C ARG A 612 5.41 2.21 24.65
N ARG A 613 4.99 2.25 25.92
CA ARG A 613 3.87 3.07 26.42
C ARG A 613 4.24 4.21 27.36
N ARG A 614 5.50 4.34 27.77
CA ARG A 614 5.96 5.46 28.61
C ARG A 614 6.20 6.78 27.83
N GLY A 615 6.07 6.78 26.50
CA GLY A 615 6.43 7.91 25.62
C GLY A 615 5.28 8.76 25.08
N HIS A 616 4.02 8.45 25.37
CA HIS A 616 2.87 9.23 24.90
C HIS A 616 2.09 9.81 26.07
N THR A 617 2.43 11.05 26.44
CA THR A 617 1.55 11.95 27.18
C THR A 617 0.81 12.80 26.16
N ASP A 618 -0.41 12.40 25.83
CA ASP A 618 -1.61 13.25 25.97
C ASP A 618 -2.83 12.53 25.38
N ASP A 619 -3.91 12.56 26.17
CA ASP A 619 -5.29 12.14 25.89
C ASP A 619 -5.58 10.64 25.66
N GLY A 620 -5.52 9.90 26.77
CA GLY A 620 -6.60 9.03 27.25
C GLY A 620 -7.25 8.02 26.29
N LEU A 621 -6.64 6.83 26.16
CA LEU A 621 -7.30 5.51 26.20
C LEU A 621 -6.24 4.40 26.02
N TRP A 622 -5.87 3.75 27.12
CA TRP A 622 -4.90 2.65 27.15
C TRP A 622 -5.58 1.32 26.75
N GLN A 623 -5.25 0.71 25.61
CA GLN A 623 -5.78 -0.61 25.21
C GLN A 623 -4.68 -1.69 25.25
N VAL A 624 -4.68 -2.62 26.19
CA VAL A 624 -3.69 -3.72 26.17
C VAL A 624 -4.10 -4.77 25.13
N TRP A 625 -3.15 -5.19 24.30
CA TRP A 625 -3.27 -6.38 23.43
C TRP A 625 -2.21 -7.40 23.85
N MET A 626 -2.63 -8.65 24.06
CA MET A 626 -1.73 -9.77 24.31
C MET A 626 -1.55 -10.59 23.03
N PRO A 627 -0.32 -11.05 22.68
CA PRO A 627 -0.07 -11.80 21.45
C PRO A 627 -0.78 -13.17 21.42
N GLU A 628 -1.32 -13.55 20.26
CA GLU A 628 -2.02 -14.84 20.01
C GLU A 628 -1.10 -16.09 20.08
N ASP A 629 0.20 -15.92 20.25
CA ASP A 629 1.15 -17.03 20.06
C ASP A 629 1.52 -17.78 21.36
N THR A 630 0.89 -17.44 22.50
CA THR A 630 1.14 -18.07 23.81
C THR A 630 -0.01 -18.95 24.32
N TRP A 631 -0.89 -19.42 23.43
CA TRP A 631 -2.05 -20.27 23.78
C TRP A 631 -1.67 -21.74 24.03
N ALA A 632 -0.75 -21.97 24.96
CA ALA A 632 -0.57 -23.27 25.60
C ALA A 632 -1.42 -23.30 26.88
N ASP A 633 -2.72 -23.66 26.76
CA ASP A 633 -3.71 -24.09 27.79
C ASP A 633 -3.76 -23.42 29.20
N ARG A 634 -2.92 -22.43 29.55
CA ARG A 634 -2.70 -21.96 30.94
C ARG A 634 -2.97 -20.48 31.19
N HIS A 635 -3.22 -19.65 30.16
CA HIS A 635 -3.25 -18.19 30.35
C HIS A 635 -4.48 -17.51 29.71
N THR A 636 -5.65 -17.77 30.29
CA THR A 636 -6.83 -16.91 30.05
C THR A 636 -6.68 -15.61 30.85
N PRO A 637 -7.26 -14.46 30.44
CA PRO A 637 -7.15 -13.20 31.20
C PRO A 637 -7.56 -13.33 32.68
N LYS A 638 -8.54 -14.19 32.96
CA LYS A 638 -8.95 -14.55 34.32
C LYS A 638 -7.91 -15.41 35.05
N ALA A 639 -7.35 -16.43 34.40
CA ALA A 639 -6.28 -17.25 34.97
C ALA A 639 -5.00 -16.45 35.22
N THR A 640 -4.64 -15.55 34.31
CA THR A 640 -3.52 -14.60 34.46
C THR A 640 -3.78 -13.64 35.61
N ALA A 641 -4.99 -13.08 35.74
CA ALA A 641 -5.35 -12.23 36.88
C ALA A 641 -5.29 -12.99 38.21
N HIS A 642 -5.77 -14.24 38.28
CA HIS A 642 -5.66 -15.08 39.48
C HIS A 642 -4.21 -15.49 39.79
N ALA A 643 -3.38 -15.78 38.78
CA ALA A 643 -1.96 -16.09 38.96
C ALA A 643 -1.17 -14.86 39.45
N VAL A 644 -1.48 -13.67 38.95
CA VAL A 644 -0.89 -12.41 39.41
C VAL A 644 -1.30 -12.11 40.85
N LEU A 645 -2.59 -12.30 41.21
CA LEU A 645 -3.05 -12.17 42.59
C LEU A 645 -2.36 -13.17 43.53
N ALA A 646 -2.12 -14.40 43.09
CA ALA A 646 -1.46 -15.44 43.90
C ALA A 646 0.07 -15.24 44.03
N ALA A 647 0.69 -14.48 43.13
CA ALA A 647 2.14 -14.27 43.08
C ALA A 647 2.60 -12.93 43.70
N MET A 648 1.67 -12.05 44.08
CA MET A 648 1.93 -10.72 44.65
C MET A 648 1.79 -10.76 46.19
N PRO A 649 2.66 -10.09 46.97
CA PRO A 649 2.48 -9.98 48.41
C PRO A 649 1.27 -9.09 48.74
N GLU A 650 0.44 -9.53 49.69
CA GLU A 650 -0.86 -8.91 49.95
C GLU A 650 -0.78 -7.45 50.41
N THR A 651 -1.77 -6.68 49.96
CA THR A 651 -2.29 -5.38 50.42
C THR A 651 -2.07 -4.20 49.46
N GLY A 652 -3.09 -3.96 48.62
CA GLY A 652 -3.17 -2.78 47.75
C GLY A 652 -4.59 -2.53 47.23
N PRO A 653 -5.03 -1.26 47.07
CA PRO A 653 -6.37 -0.93 46.58
C PRO A 653 -6.70 -1.43 45.16
N ALA A 654 -5.67 -1.74 44.36
CA ALA A 654 -5.81 -2.33 43.04
C ALA A 654 -6.08 -3.84 43.12
N GLN A 655 -5.47 -4.53 44.10
CA GLN A 655 -5.70 -5.95 44.41
C GLN A 655 -7.15 -6.17 44.85
N ASP A 656 -7.63 -5.39 45.83
CA ASP A 656 -9.02 -5.48 46.33
C ASP A 656 -10.06 -5.18 45.25
N ARG A 657 -9.71 -4.32 44.29
CA ARG A 657 -10.57 -4.01 43.14
C ARG A 657 -10.56 -5.15 42.13
N MET A 658 -9.40 -5.75 41.86
CA MET A 658 -9.27 -6.93 41.01
C MET A 658 -10.06 -8.12 41.57
N GLU A 659 -9.93 -8.41 42.87
CA GLU A 659 -10.64 -9.51 43.53
C GLU A 659 -12.16 -9.31 43.55
N ARG A 660 -12.64 -8.09 43.83
CA ARG A 660 -14.08 -7.75 43.76
C ARG A 660 -14.61 -7.86 42.33
N THR A 661 -13.84 -7.41 41.35
CA THR A 661 -14.20 -7.49 39.93
C THR A 661 -14.31 -8.95 39.49
N LEU A 662 -13.31 -9.78 39.78
CA LEU A 662 -13.31 -11.22 39.46
C LEU A 662 -14.43 -11.99 40.19
N SER A 663 -14.70 -11.64 41.45
CA SER A 663 -15.79 -12.23 42.23
C SER A 663 -17.16 -11.88 41.65
N SER A 664 -17.37 -10.63 41.20
CA SER A 664 -18.62 -10.23 40.55
C SER A 664 -18.87 -10.99 39.25
N TRP A 665 -17.82 -11.38 38.52
CA TRP A 665 -17.93 -12.09 37.23
C TRP A 665 -18.12 -13.60 37.37
N SER A 666 -17.67 -14.18 38.48
CA SER A 666 -17.94 -15.60 38.78
C SER A 666 -19.42 -15.91 39.04
N ARG A 667 -20.25 -14.87 39.23
CA ARG A 667 -21.69 -14.98 39.50
C ARG A 667 -22.58 -14.90 38.24
N ASP A 668 -22.02 -14.67 37.06
CA ASP A 668 -22.76 -14.69 35.77
C ASP A 668 -22.22 -15.80 34.83
N PRO A 669 -22.88 -16.98 34.75
CA PRO A 669 -22.36 -18.15 34.04
C PRO A 669 -22.27 -18.02 32.51
N ARG A 670 -22.94 -17.02 31.91
CA ARG A 670 -22.97 -16.82 30.43
C ARG A 670 -21.61 -16.38 29.86
N ILE A 671 -20.70 -15.92 30.71
CA ILE A 671 -19.41 -15.35 30.32
C ILE A 671 -18.33 -16.44 30.12
N LEU A 672 -18.59 -17.70 30.50
CA LEU A 672 -17.60 -18.78 30.49
C LEU A 672 -17.81 -19.87 29.43
N THR A 673 -18.88 -19.79 28.64
CA THR A 673 -19.10 -20.72 27.53
C THR A 673 -19.86 -20.01 26.42
N ASP A 674 -19.14 -19.61 25.38
CA ASP A 674 -19.73 -19.42 24.08
C ASP A 674 -18.87 -20.11 23.02
N ARG A 675 -19.50 -21.04 22.27
CA ARG A 675 -18.90 -21.81 21.19
C ARG A 675 -18.97 -21.06 19.84
N ALA A 676 -19.59 -19.88 19.79
CA ALA A 676 -19.84 -19.15 18.55
C ALA A 676 -18.72 -18.16 18.16
N SER A 677 -17.91 -17.66 19.09
CA SER A 677 -16.94 -16.57 18.86
C SER A 677 -15.56 -17.01 18.32
N GLY A 678 -15.31 -18.30 18.09
CA GLY A 678 -14.00 -18.78 17.61
C GLY A 678 -12.84 -18.64 18.61
N LEU A 679 -13.05 -18.02 19.78
CA LEU A 679 -12.11 -18.02 20.91
C LEU A 679 -12.24 -19.34 21.68
N ARG A 680 -11.21 -20.19 21.60
CA ARG A 680 -11.13 -21.40 22.42
C ARG A 680 -10.61 -21.08 23.82
N ILE A 681 -11.49 -20.79 24.76
CA ILE A 681 -11.23 -21.04 26.19
C ILE A 681 -12.01 -22.29 26.57
N LEU A 682 -11.32 -23.39 26.86
CA LEU A 682 -11.93 -24.59 27.43
C LEU A 682 -12.03 -24.43 28.95
N PRO A 683 -13.18 -24.75 29.56
CA PRO A 683 -13.19 -25.27 30.92
C PRO A 683 -13.78 -26.69 30.97
N SER A 684 -13.07 -27.55 31.72
CA SER A 684 -13.44 -28.89 32.18
C SER A 684 -13.32 -30.05 31.17
N ALA A 685 -12.12 -30.61 31.08
CA ALA A 685 -12.01 -32.05 31.28
C ALA A 685 -11.69 -32.26 32.76
N THR A 686 -12.63 -32.81 33.51
CA THR A 686 -12.35 -33.45 34.79
C THR A 686 -11.32 -34.56 34.55
N TRP A 687 -10.07 -34.30 34.90
CA TRP A 687 -9.16 -35.39 35.25
C TRP A 687 -9.49 -35.76 36.70
N ASP A 688 -10.29 -36.81 36.84
CA ASP A 688 -10.32 -37.59 38.07
C ASP A 688 -8.97 -38.31 38.12
N ILE A 689 -8.06 -37.85 38.98
CA ILE A 689 -6.86 -38.60 39.32
C ILE A 689 -7.36 -39.78 40.15
N ARG A 690 -7.65 -40.90 39.48
CA ARG A 690 -7.68 -42.19 40.16
C ARG A 690 -6.25 -42.71 40.27
N PRO A 691 -5.82 -43.18 41.44
CA PRO A 691 -4.52 -43.82 41.57
C PRO A 691 -4.48 -45.09 40.72
N ASP A 692 -3.34 -45.30 40.05
CA ASP A 692 -3.06 -46.49 39.24
C ASP A 692 -3.38 -47.78 40.02
N PRO A 693 -4.14 -48.73 39.45
CA PRO A 693 -3.99 -50.13 39.79
C PRO A 693 -2.79 -50.72 39.00
N PRO A 694 -2.14 -51.73 39.57
CA PRO A 694 -0.78 -52.13 39.19
C PRO A 694 -0.71 -52.69 37.77
N GLN A 695 0.47 -52.49 37.17
CA GLN A 695 0.90 -53.16 35.97
C GLN A 695 0.68 -54.67 36.09
N ASP A 696 -0.03 -55.24 35.12
CA ASP A 696 0.08 -56.65 34.84
C ASP A 696 0.45 -56.85 33.37
N THR A 697 1.61 -57.46 33.23
CA THR A 697 2.23 -58.00 32.03
C THR A 697 1.37 -59.12 31.47
N ASP A 698 0.83 -59.01 30.24
CA ASP A 698 0.94 -60.09 29.27
C ASP A 698 0.35 -59.79 27.86
N SER A 699 1.08 -60.28 26.85
CA SER A 699 0.54 -60.90 25.62
C SER A 699 -0.02 -60.08 24.43
N GLN A 700 0.86 -59.91 23.45
CA GLN A 700 0.74 -60.22 21.99
C GLN A 700 0.03 -59.30 20.96
N PRO A 701 0.50 -59.31 19.67
CA PRO A 701 0.11 -58.37 18.61
C PRO A 701 -0.72 -58.98 17.46
N ALA A 702 -1.76 -58.30 16.99
CA ALA A 702 -2.44 -58.49 15.69
C ALA A 702 -3.51 -57.36 15.56
N GLU A 703 -3.93 -56.81 14.42
CA GLU A 703 -3.92 -57.22 13.02
C GLU A 703 -4.40 -56.05 12.14
N HIS A 704 -3.97 -55.99 10.88
CA HIS A 704 -4.49 -55.10 9.84
C HIS A 704 -5.99 -55.32 9.56
N LYS A 705 -6.84 -54.28 9.61
CA LYS A 705 -8.15 -54.27 8.91
C LYS A 705 -8.50 -52.96 8.19
N LYS A 706 -8.26 -53.01 6.87
CA LYS A 706 -9.09 -52.53 5.74
C LYS A 706 -10.09 -51.40 6.00
N THR A 707 -9.77 -50.24 5.44
CA THR A 707 -10.68 -49.10 5.18
C THR A 707 -11.76 -49.49 4.16
N GLN A 708 -13.03 -49.45 4.58
CA GLN A 708 -14.19 -49.59 3.68
C GLN A 708 -14.42 -48.31 2.88
N ALA A 709 -14.57 -48.47 1.57
CA ALA A 709 -14.83 -47.41 0.60
C ALA A 709 -16.31 -46.96 0.60
N ARG A 710 -16.53 -45.64 0.59
CA ARG A 710 -17.84 -45.00 0.31
C ARG A 710 -18.08 -44.86 -1.21
N PRO A 711 -19.35 -44.90 -1.70
CA PRO A 711 -19.67 -45.14 -3.11
C PRO A 711 -19.54 -43.87 -3.99
N ARG A 712 -18.88 -44.02 -5.16
CA ARG A 712 -18.80 -42.98 -6.21
C ARG A 712 -20.12 -42.92 -7.01
N LYS A 713 -20.78 -41.75 -7.04
CA LYS A 713 -21.88 -41.46 -7.97
C LYS A 713 -21.40 -41.58 -9.43
N ARG A 714 -22.00 -42.49 -10.20
CA ARG A 714 -21.76 -42.71 -11.65
C ARG A 714 -22.04 -41.42 -12.45
N ARG A 715 -21.03 -40.89 -13.16
CA ARG A 715 -21.24 -39.93 -14.26
C ARG A 715 -21.88 -40.68 -15.43
N ALA A 716 -22.97 -40.16 -15.98
CA ALA A 716 -23.55 -40.68 -17.23
C ALA A 716 -22.47 -40.62 -18.33
N ARG A 717 -22.12 -41.78 -18.90
CA ARG A 717 -21.17 -41.88 -20.01
C ARG A 717 -21.97 -41.78 -21.31
N VAL A 718 -21.69 -40.76 -22.11
CA VAL A 718 -22.08 -40.71 -23.52
C VAL A 718 -21.39 -41.86 -24.23
N THR A 719 -22.14 -42.70 -24.91
CA THR A 719 -21.61 -43.79 -25.73
C THR A 719 -20.92 -43.26 -26.99
N THR A 720 -20.05 -44.05 -27.61
CA THR A 720 -19.36 -43.67 -28.85
C THR A 720 -20.35 -43.33 -29.96
N GLN A 721 -21.48 -44.03 -30.03
CA GLN A 721 -22.51 -43.81 -31.03
C GLN A 721 -23.26 -42.49 -30.82
N GLU A 722 -23.55 -42.14 -29.56
CA GLU A 722 -24.14 -40.84 -29.20
C GLU A 722 -23.16 -39.70 -29.48
N ALA A 723 -21.87 -39.88 -29.22
CA ALA A 723 -20.84 -38.89 -29.52
C ALA A 723 -20.76 -38.59 -31.03
N GLN A 724 -20.82 -39.61 -31.88
CA GLN A 724 -20.88 -39.45 -33.35
C GLN A 724 -22.17 -38.73 -33.79
N ARG A 725 -23.30 -39.04 -33.16
CA ARG A 725 -24.59 -38.40 -33.46
C ARG A 725 -24.60 -36.92 -33.04
N ILE A 726 -24.05 -36.60 -31.89
CA ILE A 726 -23.81 -35.23 -31.42
C ILE A 726 -22.96 -34.44 -32.43
N GLN A 727 -21.87 -35.05 -32.92
CA GLN A 727 -21.01 -34.44 -33.93
C GLN A 727 -21.74 -34.17 -35.24
N SER A 728 -22.51 -35.15 -35.73
CA SER A 728 -23.29 -35.04 -36.97
C SER A 728 -24.34 -33.94 -36.88
N LEU A 729 -25.13 -33.90 -35.79
CA LEU A 729 -26.14 -32.88 -35.56
C LEU A 729 -25.54 -31.47 -35.46
N TYR A 730 -24.37 -31.34 -34.80
CA TYR A 730 -23.66 -30.06 -34.71
C TYR A 730 -23.09 -29.61 -36.06
N ASN A 731 -22.44 -30.51 -36.81
CA ASN A 731 -21.85 -30.20 -38.12
C ASN A 731 -22.93 -29.83 -39.15
N ALA A 732 -24.09 -30.49 -39.10
CA ALA A 732 -25.25 -30.17 -39.93
C ALA A 732 -26.00 -28.91 -39.48
N LYS A 733 -25.57 -28.25 -38.40
CA LYS A 733 -26.23 -27.08 -37.76
C LYS A 733 -27.69 -27.32 -37.37
N GLN A 734 -28.05 -28.58 -37.08
CA GLN A 734 -29.42 -28.96 -36.72
C GLN A 734 -29.73 -28.77 -35.23
N ALA A 735 -28.71 -28.63 -34.38
CA ALA A 735 -28.86 -28.34 -32.96
C ALA A 735 -27.67 -27.54 -32.41
N SER A 736 -27.94 -26.60 -31.50
CA SER A 736 -26.93 -25.88 -30.76
C SER A 736 -26.29 -26.74 -29.67
N VAL A 737 -25.09 -26.35 -29.21
CA VAL A 737 -24.37 -27.03 -28.12
C VAL A 737 -25.21 -27.13 -26.84
N LYS A 738 -26.06 -26.11 -26.58
CA LYS A 738 -26.92 -26.07 -25.38
C LYS A 738 -28.11 -27.04 -25.51
N GLU A 739 -28.67 -27.18 -26.71
CA GLU A 739 -29.73 -28.17 -26.99
C GLU A 739 -29.19 -29.59 -26.91
N LEU A 740 -28.00 -29.86 -27.47
CA LEU A 740 -27.33 -31.16 -27.36
C LEU A 740 -26.97 -31.50 -25.90
N SER A 741 -26.52 -30.53 -25.11
CA SER A 741 -26.25 -30.72 -23.68
C SER A 741 -27.51 -31.14 -22.91
N THR A 742 -28.64 -30.51 -23.26
CA THR A 742 -29.93 -30.81 -22.63
C THR A 742 -30.46 -32.17 -23.10
N GLN A 743 -30.41 -32.45 -24.40
CA GLN A 743 -30.92 -33.67 -25.02
C GLN A 743 -30.19 -34.93 -24.53
N TYR A 744 -28.86 -34.86 -24.35
CA TYR A 744 -28.05 -36.01 -23.92
C TYR A 744 -27.75 -35.99 -22.42
N GLY A 745 -28.31 -35.05 -21.65
CA GLY A 745 -28.16 -35.00 -20.19
C GLY A 745 -26.71 -34.85 -19.70
N VAL A 746 -25.83 -34.23 -20.51
CA VAL A 746 -24.40 -34.05 -20.21
C VAL A 746 -24.01 -32.57 -20.26
N SER A 747 -22.92 -32.20 -19.59
CA SER A 747 -22.50 -30.80 -19.52
C SER A 747 -22.13 -30.24 -20.89
N VAL A 748 -22.34 -28.93 -21.07
CA VAL A 748 -21.91 -28.17 -22.26
C VAL A 748 -20.42 -28.42 -22.58
N SER A 749 -19.56 -28.49 -21.55
CA SER A 749 -18.13 -28.83 -21.73
C SER A 749 -17.90 -30.24 -22.27
N THR A 750 -18.76 -31.20 -21.94
CA THR A 750 -18.68 -32.57 -22.48
C THR A 750 -19.02 -32.58 -23.97
N ILE A 751 -20.05 -31.82 -24.38
CA ILE A 751 -20.42 -31.66 -25.79
C ILE A 751 -19.28 -30.96 -26.57
N TYR A 752 -18.67 -29.90 -26.02
CA TYR A 752 -17.51 -29.25 -26.65
C TYR A 752 -16.32 -30.19 -26.81
N ASN A 753 -16.04 -31.04 -25.83
CA ASN A 753 -14.95 -32.00 -25.92
C ASN A 753 -15.22 -33.09 -26.97
N ILE A 754 -16.47 -33.53 -27.13
CA ILE A 754 -16.87 -34.45 -28.21
C ILE A 754 -16.69 -33.76 -29.56
N ILE A 755 -17.20 -32.52 -29.71
CA ILE A 755 -17.08 -31.71 -30.93
C ILE A 755 -15.61 -31.48 -31.31
N ARG A 756 -14.75 -31.22 -30.32
CA ARG A 756 -13.32 -30.96 -30.53
C ARG A 756 -12.58 -32.23 -30.98
N ARG A 757 -12.88 -33.37 -30.37
CA ARG A 757 -12.26 -34.67 -30.72
C ARG A 757 -12.71 -35.22 -32.07
N GLY A 758 -13.87 -34.82 -32.59
CA GLY A 758 -14.28 -35.17 -33.95
C GLY A 758 -13.71 -34.28 -35.06
N ARG A 759 -12.90 -33.26 -34.71
CA ARG A 759 -12.15 -32.40 -35.64
C ARG A 759 -10.65 -32.74 -35.72
N GLU A 760 -10.17 -33.54 -34.77
CA GLU A 760 -8.85 -34.22 -34.78
C GLU A 760 -9.02 -35.55 -35.50
#